data_AF-A0A7X7AX32-F1
#
_entry.id   AF-A0A7X7AX32-F1
#
_cell.length_a   1.000
_cell.length_b   1.000
_cell.length_c   1.000
_cell.angle_alpha   90.00
_cell.angle_beta   90.00
_cell.angle_gamma   90.00
#
_symmetry.space_group_name_H-M   'P 1'
#
loop_
_entity.id
_entity.type
_entity.pdbx_description
1 polymer ?
#
loop_
_entity_poly.entity_id
_entity_poly.type
_entity_poly.pdbx_seq_one_letter_code
_entity_poly.pdbx_strand_id
1 'polypeptide(L)'
;MRRGQEALRARNYRAAQQAFEEAAAADKTRALPHKYLADIHAKQGRYAEAVAAARQALALNEKDADTHYNLGTYLLYTNPENPSEEVIQEMRRALELNGRLADAAQNLGYALFQRKRYEEAAEAFRQATRITPSWAPYHAGLGEALLYQGKLEEAAAAFEQAAADRRLKMLRDKQYRDYFCDIFLNWGKTEEKRGNLGTAKDHLRRLIATLGEAAEYRQQVDEGRRLLADIERRLAEEAEARRKKEEEALKQRQDTKAPVVTITGTDATHPGAAPAAAQAREVVIVAAGQDETTTILLTGVASDDVGVEKVTVAGEPATLYQARDLTVAEDLGVSVNFSAEVAVRPGENRIEVVATDRSGNQGRSVVVITGTRKERIEVASEAAQEVAQAASQKWAVLVGVNQYESKEITPLRFSVRDVRAIHEVLVDPKRAGFPPANVVLLTDDQAERQKHPTRRNVYDALYFLEQNAKPEDLVVIYYSGHGFRDRDSGKSYLLPLDTVTHDLESSAIPNDEFLARVARIQANKKVILLDACHSGGLSLGAKADAKLPTEYYEMLAKAEGTVTIASCSGDEQSYEYPGKGQGAFTYFLCEGLTGKADADGNGVVSFQEVSAYVVNSVSEWARRQRLKQTPLTHTGNARFDIPLSAVRAVELEQKRQKLLALFDDNRIQRYSIELLEREPKAMSDKEQLALTVLEQVLRGESRPELYLEIVQKFSLMT
;
A
#
# COMPACT_ATOMS: atom_id res chain seq x y z
N MET A 1 47.71 -32.40 28.37
CA MET A 1 46.66 -31.38 28.65
C MET A 1 47.15 -29.95 28.48
N ARG A 2 47.59 -29.21 29.52
CA ARG A 2 47.86 -27.75 29.42
C ARG A 2 48.79 -27.38 28.25
N ARG A 3 49.96 -28.04 28.16
CA ARG A 3 50.91 -27.91 27.02
C ARG A 3 50.24 -28.08 25.64
N GLY A 4 49.30 -29.01 25.52
CA GLY A 4 48.57 -29.26 24.26
C GLY A 4 47.55 -28.17 23.94
N GLN A 5 46.87 -27.62 24.95
CA GLN A 5 45.95 -26.48 24.79
C GLN A 5 46.70 -25.19 24.44
N GLU A 6 47.89 -24.98 25.01
CA GLU A 6 48.80 -23.87 24.66
C GLU A 6 49.30 -24.02 23.22
N ALA A 7 49.73 -25.21 22.82
CA ALA A 7 50.13 -25.51 21.44
C ALA A 7 48.97 -25.33 20.43
N LEU A 8 47.74 -25.71 20.79
CA LEU A 8 46.54 -25.43 19.98
C LEU A 8 46.31 -23.94 19.78
N ARG A 9 46.41 -23.13 20.85
CA ARG A 9 46.30 -21.66 20.76
C ARG A 9 47.37 -21.06 19.84
N ALA A 10 48.58 -21.62 19.88
CA ALA A 10 49.67 -21.26 18.98
C ALA A 10 49.56 -21.88 17.56
N ARG A 11 48.46 -22.58 17.23
CA ARG A 11 48.25 -23.35 15.98
C ARG A 11 49.34 -24.39 15.67
N ASN A 12 50.15 -24.79 16.65
CA ASN A 12 51.16 -25.82 16.52
C ASN A 12 50.53 -27.21 16.70
N TYR A 13 49.82 -27.67 15.67
CA TYR A 13 49.07 -28.92 15.68
C TYR A 13 49.94 -30.15 15.98
N ARG A 14 51.22 -30.16 15.57
CA ARG A 14 52.15 -31.27 15.83
C ARG A 14 52.49 -31.38 17.33
N ALA A 15 52.88 -30.26 17.96
CA ALA A 15 53.16 -30.25 19.39
C ALA A 15 51.89 -30.47 20.24
N ALA A 16 50.74 -29.97 19.75
CA ALA A 16 49.45 -30.23 20.37
C ALA A 16 49.10 -31.73 20.35
N GLN A 17 49.19 -32.38 19.19
CA GLN A 17 48.91 -33.81 19.02
C GLN A 17 49.74 -34.64 19.99
N GLN A 18 51.06 -34.47 19.98
CA GLN A 18 51.97 -35.18 20.90
C GLN A 18 51.58 -34.96 22.38
N ALA A 19 51.29 -33.72 22.78
CA ALA A 19 50.94 -33.39 24.17
C ALA A 19 49.53 -33.86 24.61
N PHE A 20 48.69 -34.33 23.67
CA PHE A 20 47.43 -35.02 23.94
C PHE A 20 47.55 -36.55 23.83
N GLU A 21 48.38 -37.08 22.94
CA GLU A 21 48.77 -38.50 22.91
C GLU A 21 49.44 -38.91 24.23
N GLU A 22 50.42 -38.14 24.70
CA GLU A 22 51.05 -38.31 26.02
C GLU A 22 50.02 -38.26 27.16
N ALA A 23 48.98 -37.41 27.03
CA ALA A 23 47.94 -37.26 28.06
C ALA A 23 46.93 -38.42 28.06
N ALA A 24 46.59 -38.97 26.88
CA ALA A 24 45.75 -40.15 26.73
C ALA A 24 46.47 -41.42 27.22
N ALA A 25 47.78 -41.52 26.97
CA ALA A 25 48.61 -42.62 27.46
C ALA A 25 48.77 -42.60 28.99
N ALA A 26 48.90 -41.41 29.59
CA ALA A 26 49.05 -41.22 31.03
C ALA A 26 47.75 -41.46 31.82
N ASP A 27 46.58 -41.18 31.22
CA ASP A 27 45.28 -41.42 31.84
C ASP A 27 44.24 -41.90 30.82
N LYS A 28 44.11 -43.22 30.74
CA LYS A 28 43.21 -43.94 29.82
C LYS A 28 41.73 -43.80 30.16
N THR A 29 41.37 -43.16 31.28
CA THR A 29 39.97 -43.00 31.71
C THR A 29 39.34 -41.70 31.23
N ARG A 30 40.14 -40.77 30.65
CA ARG A 30 39.67 -39.44 30.29
C ARG A 30 39.34 -39.32 28.81
N ALA A 31 38.09 -38.95 28.51
CA ALA A 31 37.64 -38.62 27.15
C ALA A 31 38.33 -37.37 26.55
N LEU A 32 38.69 -36.39 27.37
CA LEU A 32 39.10 -35.06 26.91
C LEU A 32 40.37 -35.00 26.02
N PRO A 33 41.46 -35.75 26.28
CA PRO A 33 42.56 -35.89 25.32
C PRO A 33 42.09 -36.37 23.94
N HIS A 34 41.23 -37.39 23.89
CA HIS A 34 40.71 -37.95 22.65
C HIS A 34 39.82 -36.95 21.88
N LYS A 35 39.02 -36.13 22.57
CA LYS A 35 38.29 -35.00 21.95
C LYS A 35 39.22 -34.02 21.24
N TYR A 36 40.33 -33.64 21.88
CA TYR A 36 41.31 -32.74 21.26
C TYR A 36 42.08 -33.38 20.11
N LEU A 37 42.42 -34.67 20.21
CA LEU A 37 43.03 -35.40 19.09
C LEU A 37 42.08 -35.44 17.88
N ALA A 38 40.79 -35.71 18.10
CA ALA A 38 39.80 -35.74 17.03
C ALA A 38 39.70 -34.38 16.30
N ASP A 39 39.63 -33.26 17.03
CA ASP A 39 39.63 -31.92 16.44
C ASP A 39 40.95 -31.61 15.69
N ILE A 40 42.10 -32.01 16.22
CA ILE A 40 43.40 -31.84 15.53
C ILE A 40 43.45 -32.64 14.22
N HIS A 41 43.02 -33.90 14.24
CA HIS A 41 42.95 -34.74 13.04
C HIS A 41 42.00 -34.11 12.00
N ALA A 42 40.82 -33.66 12.40
CA ALA A 42 39.86 -33.00 11.52
C ALA A 42 40.40 -31.70 10.92
N LYS A 43 41.06 -30.84 11.71
CA LYS A 43 41.73 -29.61 11.22
C LYS A 43 42.88 -29.87 10.25
N GLN A 44 43.36 -31.11 10.16
CA GLN A 44 44.38 -31.56 9.21
C GLN A 44 43.78 -32.36 8.03
N GLY A 45 42.45 -32.43 7.90
CA GLY A 45 41.75 -33.23 6.87
C GLY A 45 41.81 -34.75 7.10
N ARG A 46 42.31 -35.19 8.26
CA ARG A 46 42.53 -36.60 8.61
C ARG A 46 41.28 -37.20 9.26
N TYR A 47 40.18 -37.21 8.50
CA TYR A 47 38.84 -37.54 9.02
C TYR A 47 38.72 -38.98 9.54
N ALA A 48 39.45 -39.94 8.97
CA ALA A 48 39.45 -41.32 9.45
C ALA A 48 40.05 -41.44 10.88
N GLU A 49 41.19 -40.79 11.14
CA GLU A 49 41.76 -40.70 12.49
C GLU A 49 40.90 -39.85 13.43
N ALA A 50 40.23 -38.80 12.92
CA ALA A 50 39.30 -37.99 13.70
C ALA A 50 38.10 -38.82 14.20
N VAL A 51 37.51 -39.65 13.32
CA VAL A 51 36.45 -40.61 13.66
C VAL A 51 36.93 -41.61 14.70
N ALA A 52 38.14 -42.17 14.55
CA ALA A 52 38.70 -43.12 15.52
C ALA A 52 38.91 -42.48 16.91
N ALA A 53 39.46 -41.27 16.97
CA ALA A 53 39.65 -40.54 18.22
C ALA A 53 38.31 -40.08 18.85
N ALA A 54 37.32 -39.67 18.06
CA ALA A 54 36.00 -39.31 18.56
C ALA A 54 35.25 -40.52 19.14
N ARG A 55 35.33 -41.70 18.49
CA ARG A 55 34.80 -42.96 19.05
C ARG A 55 35.48 -43.35 20.36
N GLN A 56 36.79 -43.14 20.51
CA GLN A 56 37.49 -43.33 21.80
C GLN A 56 37.01 -42.36 22.88
N ALA A 57 36.72 -41.10 22.52
CA ALA A 57 36.15 -40.13 23.46
C ALA A 57 34.74 -40.54 23.92
N LEU A 58 33.87 -41.00 23.00
CA LEU A 58 32.51 -41.46 23.34
C LEU A 58 32.50 -42.77 24.15
N ALA A 59 33.43 -43.69 23.89
CA ALA A 59 33.61 -44.89 24.71
C ALA A 59 33.97 -44.59 26.18
N LEU A 60 34.47 -43.38 26.46
CA LEU A 60 34.77 -42.88 27.80
C LEU A 60 33.71 -41.89 28.33
N ASN A 61 32.86 -41.33 27.46
CA ASN A 61 31.75 -40.43 27.82
C ASN A 61 30.63 -40.43 26.76
N GLU A 62 29.68 -41.36 26.88
CA GLU A 62 28.52 -41.56 25.98
C GLU A 62 27.43 -40.46 26.01
N LYS A 63 27.62 -39.39 26.81
CA LYS A 63 26.64 -38.29 26.96
C LYS A 63 27.20 -36.94 26.51
N ASP A 64 28.28 -36.95 25.73
CA ASP A 64 28.97 -35.77 25.24
C ASP A 64 28.38 -35.30 23.90
N ALA A 65 27.38 -34.42 23.96
CA ALA A 65 26.65 -33.92 22.78
C ALA A 65 27.58 -33.35 21.69
N ASP A 66 28.59 -32.57 22.08
CA ASP A 66 29.58 -32.00 21.16
C ASP A 66 30.40 -33.09 20.46
N THR A 67 30.68 -34.21 21.14
CA THR A 67 31.47 -35.31 20.57
C THR A 67 30.65 -36.16 19.62
N HIS A 68 29.36 -36.38 19.89
CA HIS A 68 28.42 -36.96 18.91
C HIS A 68 28.28 -36.07 17.66
N TYR A 69 28.09 -34.75 17.84
CA TYR A 69 28.05 -33.79 16.72
C TYR A 69 29.35 -33.80 15.91
N ASN A 70 30.51 -33.77 16.58
CA ASN A 70 31.81 -33.82 15.92
C ASN A 70 32.02 -35.16 15.20
N LEU A 71 31.69 -36.31 15.80
CA LEU A 71 31.80 -37.62 15.17
C LEU A 71 30.94 -37.70 13.90
N GLY A 72 29.65 -37.34 13.98
CA GLY A 72 28.77 -37.32 12.82
C GLY A 72 29.25 -36.37 11.72
N THR A 73 29.83 -35.22 12.10
CA THR A 73 30.44 -34.27 11.15
C THR A 73 31.69 -34.83 10.48
N TYR A 74 32.56 -35.53 11.21
CA TYR A 74 33.75 -36.17 10.63
C TYR A 74 33.37 -37.34 9.72
N LEU A 75 32.38 -38.16 10.12
CA LEU A 75 31.80 -39.20 9.27
C LEU A 75 31.23 -38.60 7.99
N LEU A 76 30.48 -37.48 8.08
CA LEU A 76 29.95 -36.78 6.91
C LEU A 76 31.05 -36.32 5.95
N TYR A 77 32.15 -35.77 6.46
CA TYR A 77 33.31 -35.39 5.63
C TYR A 77 34.06 -36.58 5.00
N THR A 78 33.93 -37.80 5.53
CA THR A 78 34.51 -38.99 4.84
C THR A 78 33.74 -39.39 3.58
N ASN A 79 32.44 -39.08 3.49
CA ASN A 79 31.60 -39.43 2.34
C ASN A 79 30.34 -38.53 2.25
N PRO A 80 30.46 -37.26 1.81
CA PRO A 80 29.34 -36.31 1.80
C PRO A 80 28.25 -36.66 0.77
N GLU A 81 28.62 -37.34 -0.33
CA GLU A 81 27.69 -37.74 -1.39
C GLU A 81 26.82 -38.95 -1.02
N ASN A 82 27.24 -39.77 -0.04
CA ASN A 82 26.45 -40.88 0.47
C ASN A 82 26.68 -41.06 1.99
N PRO A 83 26.10 -40.17 2.81
CA PRO A 83 26.26 -40.21 4.27
C PRO A 83 25.71 -41.52 4.84
N SER A 84 26.44 -42.15 5.75
CA SER A 84 25.99 -43.39 6.40
C SER A 84 24.84 -43.14 7.37
N GLU A 85 24.05 -44.18 7.66
CA GLU A 85 23.03 -44.09 8.73
C GLU A 85 23.66 -43.81 10.11
N GLU A 86 24.96 -44.09 10.30
CA GLU A 86 25.72 -43.68 11.50
C GLU A 86 25.74 -42.15 11.65
N VAL A 87 25.91 -41.38 10.56
CA VAL A 87 25.84 -39.90 10.60
C VAL A 87 24.49 -39.44 11.15
N ILE A 88 23.40 -40.06 10.69
CA ILE A 88 22.03 -39.73 11.12
C ILE A 88 21.81 -40.10 12.59
N GLN A 89 22.34 -41.24 13.05
CA GLN A 89 22.27 -41.67 14.45
C GLN A 89 23.05 -40.73 15.37
N GLU A 90 24.31 -40.40 15.03
CA GLU A 90 25.16 -39.50 15.81
C GLU A 90 24.58 -38.07 15.88
N MET A 91 24.04 -37.55 14.78
CA MET A 91 23.39 -36.24 14.76
C MET A 91 22.09 -36.20 15.58
N ARG A 92 21.26 -37.26 15.50
CA ARG A 92 20.09 -37.39 16.39
C ARG A 92 20.51 -37.44 17.85
N ARG A 93 21.54 -38.21 18.18
CA ARG A 93 22.05 -38.32 19.54
C ARG A 93 22.60 -37.00 20.09
N ALA A 94 23.29 -36.23 19.25
CA ALA A 94 23.73 -34.88 19.60
C ALA A 94 22.55 -33.95 19.92
N LEU A 95 21.47 -34.00 19.14
CA LEU A 95 20.26 -33.20 19.34
C LEU A 95 19.39 -33.67 20.51
N GLU A 96 19.35 -34.96 20.82
CA GLU A 96 18.73 -35.50 22.04
C GLU A 96 19.42 -34.98 23.30
N LEU A 97 20.75 -34.95 23.29
CA LEU A 97 21.57 -34.48 24.42
C LEU A 97 21.63 -32.95 24.50
N ASN A 98 21.57 -32.24 23.37
CA ASN A 98 21.54 -30.78 23.29
C ASN A 98 20.73 -30.30 22.06
N GLY A 99 19.43 -30.10 22.25
CA GLY A 99 18.51 -29.64 21.19
C GLY A 99 18.73 -28.21 20.66
N ARG A 100 19.79 -27.50 21.09
CA ARG A 100 20.18 -26.16 20.61
C ARG A 100 21.34 -26.17 19.62
N LEU A 101 21.82 -27.34 19.20
CA LEU A 101 22.88 -27.47 18.19
C LEU A 101 22.31 -27.27 16.77
N ALA A 102 22.17 -26.01 16.33
CA ALA A 102 21.60 -25.69 15.03
C ALA A 102 22.38 -26.31 13.85
N ASP A 103 23.71 -26.35 13.93
CA ASP A 103 24.55 -26.99 12.90
C ASP A 103 24.42 -28.52 12.91
N ALA A 104 24.09 -29.14 14.04
CA ALA A 104 23.77 -30.57 14.09
C ALA A 104 22.42 -30.85 13.40
N ALA A 105 21.44 -29.97 13.56
CA ALA A 105 20.17 -30.04 12.85
C ALA A 105 20.33 -29.80 11.33
N GLN A 106 21.23 -28.88 10.92
CA GLN A 106 21.60 -28.73 9.50
C GLN A 106 22.27 -29.99 8.95
N ASN A 107 23.28 -30.53 9.63
CA ASN A 107 24.00 -31.72 9.17
C ASN A 107 23.11 -32.97 9.14
N LEU A 108 22.15 -33.09 10.07
CA LEU A 108 21.09 -34.09 10.02
C LEU A 108 20.21 -33.91 8.78
N GLY A 109 19.74 -32.68 8.51
CA GLY A 109 18.94 -32.35 7.34
C GLY A 109 19.64 -32.70 6.02
N TYR A 110 20.92 -32.32 5.88
CA TYR A 110 21.74 -32.65 4.72
C TYR A 110 21.93 -34.17 4.57
N ALA A 111 22.26 -34.89 5.65
CA ALA A 111 22.44 -36.34 5.60
C ALA A 111 21.14 -37.07 5.19
N LEU A 112 20.00 -36.62 5.69
CA LEU A 112 18.68 -37.16 5.30
C LEU A 112 18.33 -36.81 3.84
N PHE A 113 18.65 -35.59 3.38
CA PHE A 113 18.41 -35.14 2.02
C PHE A 113 19.19 -35.98 0.98
N GLN A 114 20.49 -36.20 1.20
CA GLN A 114 21.32 -37.07 0.35
C GLN A 114 20.80 -38.51 0.31
N ARG A 115 20.18 -38.96 1.41
CA ARG A 115 19.50 -40.27 1.52
C ARG A 115 18.06 -40.26 0.96
N LYS A 116 17.63 -39.16 0.33
CA LYS A 116 16.28 -38.92 -0.25
C LYS A 116 15.13 -38.98 0.75
N ARG A 117 15.42 -38.82 2.05
CA ARG A 117 14.46 -38.81 3.15
C ARG A 117 13.95 -37.38 3.38
N TYR A 118 13.38 -36.79 2.33
CA TYR A 118 13.13 -35.35 2.22
C TYR A 118 12.21 -34.79 3.31
N GLU A 119 11.22 -35.56 3.78
CA GLU A 119 10.31 -35.14 4.85
C GLU A 119 11.02 -35.02 6.20
N GLU A 120 11.83 -36.01 6.58
CA GLU A 120 12.66 -35.94 7.78
C GLU A 120 13.74 -34.86 7.64
N ALA A 121 14.30 -34.66 6.44
CA ALA A 121 15.25 -33.59 6.16
C ALA A 121 14.64 -32.20 6.38
N ALA A 122 13.42 -31.98 5.89
CA ALA A 122 12.69 -30.72 6.09
C ALA A 122 12.44 -30.45 7.59
N GLU A 123 12.06 -31.43 8.40
CA GLU A 123 11.87 -31.19 9.84
C GLU A 123 13.19 -30.89 10.56
N ALA A 124 14.30 -31.55 10.19
CA ALA A 124 15.63 -31.21 10.71
C ALA A 124 16.05 -29.77 10.34
N PHE A 125 15.79 -29.33 9.11
CA PHE A 125 16.02 -27.93 8.73
C PHE A 125 15.06 -26.96 9.44
N ARG A 126 13.78 -27.30 9.67
CA ARG A 126 12.86 -26.51 10.51
C ARG A 126 13.35 -26.40 11.96
N GLN A 127 13.98 -27.44 12.51
CA GLN A 127 14.62 -27.35 13.83
C GLN A 127 15.79 -26.35 13.79
N ALA A 128 16.64 -26.38 12.77
CA ALA A 128 17.73 -25.43 12.60
C ALA A 128 17.23 -23.97 12.48
N THR A 129 16.18 -23.71 11.68
CA THR A 129 15.60 -22.36 11.54
C THR A 129 14.91 -21.86 12.81
N ARG A 130 14.32 -22.74 13.63
CA ARG A 130 13.80 -22.36 14.97
C ARG A 130 14.91 -21.92 15.94
N ILE A 131 16.13 -22.45 15.80
CA ILE A 131 17.27 -22.10 16.67
C ILE A 131 17.96 -20.82 16.18
N THR A 132 18.21 -20.69 14.87
CA THR A 132 18.81 -19.48 14.27
C THR A 132 17.96 -18.98 13.09
N PRO A 133 16.94 -18.14 13.34
CA PRO A 133 15.96 -17.75 12.32
C PRO A 133 16.50 -16.95 11.12
N SER A 134 17.67 -16.33 11.23
CA SER A 134 18.21 -15.38 10.25
C SER A 134 19.37 -15.92 9.40
N TRP A 135 19.58 -17.24 9.38
CA TRP A 135 20.70 -17.86 8.65
C TRP A 135 20.22 -18.52 7.35
N ALA A 136 20.60 -17.94 6.21
CA ALA A 136 20.18 -18.41 4.89
C ALA A 136 20.32 -19.92 4.63
N PRO A 137 21.42 -20.60 5.00
CA PRO A 137 21.64 -22.02 4.67
C PRO A 137 20.58 -22.95 5.26
N TYR A 138 20.04 -22.64 6.44
CA TYR A 138 18.99 -23.47 7.06
C TYR A 138 17.67 -23.35 6.29
N HIS A 139 17.32 -22.15 5.84
CA HIS A 139 16.13 -21.90 5.00
C HIS A 139 16.31 -22.41 3.56
N ALA A 140 17.53 -22.33 3.00
CA ALA A 140 17.85 -22.87 1.68
C ALA A 140 17.70 -24.41 1.65
N GLY A 141 18.27 -25.12 2.64
CA GLY A 141 18.10 -26.57 2.77
C GLY A 141 16.64 -26.98 3.03
N LEU A 142 15.89 -26.18 3.80
CA LEU A 142 14.45 -26.38 3.97
C LEU A 142 13.70 -26.25 2.63
N GLY A 143 13.95 -25.18 1.87
CA GLY A 143 13.32 -24.93 0.57
C GLY A 143 13.62 -26.04 -0.44
N GLU A 144 14.87 -26.53 -0.46
CA GLU A 144 15.26 -27.64 -1.32
C GLU A 144 14.56 -28.95 -0.92
N ALA A 145 14.56 -29.30 0.37
CA ALA A 145 13.84 -30.48 0.87
C ALA A 145 12.33 -30.44 0.58
N LEU A 146 11.71 -29.25 0.57
CA LEU A 146 10.30 -29.05 0.22
C LEU A 146 10.05 -29.11 -1.29
N LEU A 147 10.96 -28.57 -2.11
CA LEU A 147 10.91 -28.65 -3.57
C LEU A 147 10.94 -30.12 -4.04
N TYR A 148 11.77 -30.96 -3.41
CA TYR A 148 11.82 -32.40 -3.69
C TYR A 148 10.62 -33.19 -3.14
N GLN A 149 9.87 -32.65 -2.17
CA GLN A 149 8.55 -33.16 -1.77
C GLN A 149 7.40 -32.68 -2.69
N GLY A 150 7.64 -31.73 -3.60
CA GLY A 150 6.59 -31.09 -4.38
C GLY A 150 5.73 -30.08 -3.60
N LYS A 151 6.15 -29.66 -2.40
CA LYS A 151 5.49 -28.65 -1.57
C LYS A 151 5.91 -27.25 -2.02
N LEU A 152 5.48 -26.85 -3.22
CA LEU A 152 6.05 -25.71 -3.95
C LEU A 152 5.84 -24.36 -3.23
N GLU A 153 4.68 -24.16 -2.61
CA GLU A 153 4.36 -22.94 -1.83
C GLU A 153 5.28 -22.80 -0.61
N GLU A 154 5.45 -23.87 0.17
CA GLU A 154 6.36 -23.88 1.32
C GLU A 154 7.82 -23.71 0.87
N ALA A 155 8.20 -24.34 -0.25
CA ALA A 155 9.55 -24.22 -0.81
C ALA A 155 9.88 -22.78 -1.23
N ALA A 156 8.95 -22.11 -1.93
CA ALA A 156 9.09 -20.71 -2.34
C ALA A 156 9.25 -19.79 -1.12
N ALA A 157 8.40 -19.95 -0.10
CA ALA A 157 8.50 -19.17 1.14
C ALA A 157 9.84 -19.40 1.87
N ALA A 158 10.35 -20.63 1.88
CA ALA A 158 11.66 -20.92 2.46
C ALA A 158 12.81 -20.28 1.67
N PHE A 159 12.78 -20.29 0.34
CA PHE A 159 13.78 -19.58 -0.47
C PHE A 159 13.70 -18.05 -0.32
N GLU A 160 12.50 -17.49 -0.14
CA GLU A 160 12.30 -16.07 0.18
C GLU A 160 12.97 -15.70 1.52
N GLN A 161 12.75 -16.49 2.58
CA GLN A 161 13.41 -16.29 3.87
C GLN A 161 14.94 -16.46 3.78
N ALA A 162 15.42 -17.40 2.95
CA ALA A 162 16.85 -17.55 2.69
C ALA A 162 17.44 -16.30 2.01
N ALA A 163 16.76 -15.76 0.99
CA ALA A 163 17.19 -14.58 0.24
C ALA A 163 17.15 -13.27 1.05
N ALA A 164 16.47 -13.24 2.20
CA ALA A 164 16.44 -12.09 3.11
C ALA A 164 17.75 -11.87 3.89
N ASP A 165 18.64 -12.86 3.96
CA ASP A 165 19.92 -12.74 4.67
C ASP A 165 20.84 -11.71 4.00
N ARG A 166 21.14 -10.63 4.74
CA ARG A 166 21.98 -9.52 4.25
C ARG A 166 23.38 -9.95 3.82
N ARG A 167 23.90 -11.08 4.30
CA ARG A 167 25.23 -11.59 3.92
C ARG A 167 25.29 -12.07 2.46
N LEU A 168 24.17 -12.59 1.94
CA LEU A 168 24.03 -12.92 0.51
C LEU A 168 24.06 -11.69 -0.40
N LYS A 169 23.90 -10.47 0.13
CA LYS A 169 24.06 -9.23 -0.66
C LYS A 169 25.53 -8.80 -0.82
N MET A 170 26.43 -9.29 0.04
CA MET A 170 27.85 -8.89 0.02
C MET A 170 28.72 -9.78 -0.86
N LEU A 171 28.41 -11.08 -0.95
CA LEU A 171 29.07 -12.09 -1.82
C LEU A 171 30.61 -12.17 -1.74
N ARG A 172 31.21 -11.61 -0.67
CA ARG A 172 32.67 -11.51 -0.48
C ARG A 172 33.31 -12.89 -0.31
N ASP A 173 32.68 -13.76 0.47
CA ASP A 173 33.17 -15.12 0.71
C ASP A 173 32.54 -16.08 -0.31
N LYS A 174 33.34 -17.05 -0.79
CA LYS A 174 32.87 -18.11 -1.71
C LYS A 174 31.61 -18.81 -1.17
N GLN A 175 31.58 -19.09 0.13
CA GLN A 175 30.44 -19.71 0.81
C GLN A 175 29.10 -18.98 0.58
N TYR A 176 29.08 -17.65 0.54
CA TYR A 176 27.85 -16.90 0.23
C TYR A 176 27.49 -16.89 -1.25
N ARG A 177 28.48 -17.01 -2.15
CA ARG A 177 28.25 -17.21 -3.59
C ARG A 177 27.69 -18.61 -3.88
N ASP A 178 28.17 -19.63 -3.16
CA ASP A 178 27.61 -21.00 -3.19
C ASP A 178 26.12 -20.96 -2.82
N TYR A 179 25.77 -20.46 -1.63
CA TYR A 179 24.37 -20.37 -1.19
C TYR A 179 23.49 -19.50 -2.09
N PHE A 180 24.01 -18.38 -2.61
CA PHE A 180 23.27 -17.53 -3.55
C PHE A 180 22.94 -18.30 -4.84
N CYS A 181 23.88 -19.11 -5.34
CA CYS A 181 23.70 -19.92 -6.53
C CYS A 181 22.54 -20.90 -6.34
N ASP A 182 22.58 -21.68 -5.26
CA ASP A 182 21.61 -22.73 -4.96
C ASP A 182 20.21 -22.15 -4.71
N ILE A 183 20.11 -21.06 -3.93
CA ILE A 183 18.84 -20.38 -3.62
C ILE A 183 18.16 -19.89 -4.91
N PHE A 184 18.81 -19.07 -5.73
CA PHE A 184 18.13 -18.46 -6.88
C PHE A 184 17.88 -19.45 -8.02
N LEU A 185 18.70 -20.49 -8.17
CA LEU A 185 18.44 -21.58 -9.11
C LEU A 185 17.23 -22.42 -8.68
N ASN A 186 17.19 -22.87 -7.42
CA ASN A 186 16.12 -23.74 -6.94
C ASN A 186 14.81 -22.97 -6.72
N TRP A 187 14.85 -21.68 -6.37
CA TRP A 187 13.67 -20.81 -6.34
C TRP A 187 13.10 -20.60 -7.75
N GLY A 188 13.95 -20.35 -8.75
CA GLY A 188 13.54 -20.29 -10.16
C GLY A 188 12.84 -21.58 -10.63
N LYS A 189 13.42 -22.75 -10.31
CA LYS A 189 12.81 -24.08 -10.55
C LYS A 189 11.49 -24.28 -9.80
N THR A 190 11.35 -23.68 -8.61
CA THR A 190 10.12 -23.77 -7.80
C THR A 190 9.00 -22.96 -8.44
N GLU A 191 9.25 -21.69 -8.76
CA GLU A 191 8.26 -20.81 -9.38
C GLU A 191 7.85 -21.28 -10.79
N GLU A 192 8.76 -21.90 -11.55
CA GLU A 192 8.43 -22.49 -12.86
C GLU A 192 7.40 -23.63 -12.71
N LYS A 193 7.62 -24.55 -11.76
CA LYS A 193 6.66 -25.63 -11.44
C LYS A 193 5.32 -25.12 -10.90
N ARG A 194 5.29 -23.93 -10.29
CA ARG A 194 4.04 -23.26 -9.84
C ARG A 194 3.28 -22.58 -10.97
N GLY A 195 3.85 -22.50 -12.17
CA GLY A 195 3.30 -21.72 -13.29
C GLY A 195 3.59 -20.22 -13.19
N ASN A 196 4.36 -19.78 -12.19
CA ASN A 196 4.73 -18.38 -11.98
C ASN A 196 5.92 -17.97 -12.87
N LEU A 197 5.75 -18.15 -14.18
CA LEU A 197 6.80 -17.99 -15.20
C LEU A 197 7.50 -16.62 -15.16
N GLY A 198 6.77 -15.55 -14.82
CA GLY A 198 7.36 -14.22 -14.62
C GLY A 198 8.36 -14.18 -13.46
N THR A 199 7.96 -14.68 -12.29
CA THR A 199 8.77 -14.73 -11.07
C THR A 199 9.98 -15.65 -11.24
N ALA A 200 9.77 -16.82 -11.85
CA ALA A 200 10.82 -17.79 -12.19
C ALA A 200 11.91 -17.16 -13.07
N LYS A 201 11.50 -16.48 -14.14
CA LYS A 201 12.38 -15.74 -15.06
C LYS A 201 13.23 -14.70 -14.31
N ASP A 202 12.64 -13.95 -13.38
CA ASP A 202 13.33 -12.88 -12.67
C ASP A 202 14.37 -13.42 -11.65
N HIS A 203 14.09 -14.54 -10.97
CA HIS A 203 15.07 -15.23 -10.13
C HIS A 203 16.25 -15.78 -10.94
N LEU A 204 15.98 -16.41 -12.09
CA LEU A 204 17.03 -16.96 -12.97
C LEU A 204 17.87 -15.85 -13.62
N ARG A 205 17.24 -14.73 -14.03
CA ARG A 205 17.97 -13.54 -14.49
C ARG A 205 18.88 -12.98 -13.40
N ARG A 206 18.42 -12.93 -12.15
CA ARG A 206 19.26 -12.48 -11.01
C ARG A 206 20.44 -13.41 -10.75
N LEU A 207 20.25 -14.72 -10.83
CA LEU A 207 21.34 -15.71 -10.77
C LEU A 207 22.39 -15.45 -11.86
N ILE A 208 21.96 -15.34 -13.12
CA ILE A 208 22.84 -15.19 -14.29
C ILE A 208 23.54 -13.83 -14.28
N ALA A 209 22.85 -12.75 -13.90
CA ALA A 209 23.46 -11.42 -13.80
C ALA A 209 24.54 -11.34 -12.70
N THR A 210 24.39 -12.12 -11.62
CA THR A 210 25.30 -12.06 -10.47
C THR A 210 26.50 -13.01 -10.61
N LEU A 211 26.30 -14.22 -11.15
CA LEU A 211 27.32 -15.27 -11.22
C LEU A 211 27.67 -15.71 -12.65
N GLY A 212 27.11 -15.07 -13.69
CA GLY A 212 27.17 -15.50 -15.08
C GLY A 212 28.57 -15.70 -15.68
N GLU A 213 29.55 -14.92 -15.21
CA GLU A 213 30.95 -14.97 -15.63
C GLU A 213 31.84 -15.77 -14.66
N ALA A 214 31.30 -16.20 -13.52
CA ALA A 214 32.06 -16.91 -12.51
C ALA A 214 32.18 -18.41 -12.88
N ALA A 215 33.35 -18.79 -13.41
CA ALA A 215 33.62 -20.14 -13.93
C ALA A 215 33.33 -21.28 -12.92
N GLU A 216 33.43 -21.00 -11.62
CA GLU A 216 33.10 -21.91 -10.50
C GLU A 216 31.62 -22.37 -10.52
N TYR A 217 30.70 -21.54 -11.03
CA TYR A 217 29.24 -21.80 -11.05
C TYR A 217 28.69 -22.10 -12.44
N ARG A 218 29.57 -22.37 -13.42
CA ARG A 218 29.18 -22.50 -14.83
C ARG A 218 28.06 -23.53 -15.05
N GLN A 219 28.10 -24.66 -14.34
CA GLN A 219 27.08 -25.71 -14.47
C GLN A 219 25.69 -25.21 -14.06
N GLN A 220 25.59 -24.59 -12.89
CA GLN A 220 24.34 -24.03 -12.33
C GLN A 220 23.84 -22.84 -13.17
N VAL A 221 24.74 -21.97 -13.62
CA VAL A 221 24.42 -20.84 -14.50
C VAL A 221 23.91 -21.31 -15.86
N ASP A 222 24.55 -22.32 -16.46
CA ASP A 222 24.11 -22.87 -17.75
C ASP A 222 22.80 -23.66 -17.63
N GLU A 223 22.53 -24.32 -16.50
CA GLU A 223 21.20 -24.86 -16.20
C GLU A 223 20.16 -23.74 -16.11
N GLY A 224 20.45 -22.67 -15.35
CA GLY A 224 19.59 -21.50 -15.23
C GLY A 224 19.32 -20.80 -16.56
N ARG A 225 20.32 -20.70 -17.44
CA ARG A 225 20.19 -20.15 -18.81
C ARG A 225 19.25 -20.99 -19.67
N ARG A 226 19.34 -22.32 -19.61
CA ARG A 226 18.43 -23.22 -20.36
C ARG A 226 16.99 -23.09 -19.87
N LEU A 227 16.79 -23.07 -18.55
CA LEU A 227 15.47 -22.92 -17.95
C LEU A 227 14.87 -21.54 -18.27
N LEU A 228 15.66 -20.47 -18.20
CA LEU A 228 15.27 -19.12 -18.59
C LEU A 228 14.82 -19.05 -20.06
N ALA A 229 15.58 -19.64 -20.97
CA ALA A 229 15.24 -19.66 -22.40
C ALA A 229 13.95 -20.45 -22.70
N ASP A 230 13.66 -21.53 -21.96
CA ASP A 230 12.39 -22.25 -22.09
C ASP A 230 11.19 -21.41 -21.61
N ILE A 231 11.35 -20.77 -20.44
CA ILE A 231 10.34 -19.88 -19.84
C ILE A 231 10.05 -18.68 -20.77
N GLU A 232 11.09 -18.04 -21.32
CA GLU A 232 10.93 -16.90 -22.23
C GLU A 232 10.24 -17.30 -23.54
N ARG A 233 10.48 -18.52 -24.05
CA ARG A 233 9.77 -19.06 -25.22
C ARG A 233 8.28 -19.26 -24.91
N ARG A 234 7.94 -19.90 -23.79
CA ARG A 234 6.55 -20.14 -23.35
C ARG A 234 5.77 -18.84 -23.16
N LEU A 235 6.38 -17.84 -22.53
CA LEU A 235 5.78 -16.50 -22.37
C LEU A 235 5.53 -15.80 -23.71
N ALA A 236 6.38 -16.02 -24.72
CA ALA A 236 6.17 -15.48 -26.07
C ALA A 236 5.03 -16.21 -26.81
N GLU A 237 4.97 -17.54 -26.70
CA GLU A 237 3.88 -18.37 -27.25
C GLU A 237 2.51 -17.97 -26.66
N GLU A 238 2.43 -17.74 -25.33
CA GLU A 238 1.23 -17.25 -24.64
C GLU A 238 0.80 -15.85 -25.14
N ALA A 239 1.75 -14.94 -25.32
CA ALA A 239 1.49 -13.59 -25.83
C ALA A 239 0.99 -13.60 -27.29
N GLU A 240 1.56 -14.44 -28.16
CA GLU A 240 1.12 -14.55 -29.55
C GLU A 240 -0.27 -15.20 -29.67
N ALA A 241 -0.54 -16.25 -28.90
CA ALA A 241 -1.85 -16.91 -28.85
C ALA A 241 -2.94 -15.92 -28.40
N ARG A 242 -2.65 -15.10 -27.39
CA ARG A 242 -3.53 -14.03 -26.93
C ARG A 242 -3.79 -13.00 -28.03
N ARG A 243 -2.75 -12.52 -28.73
CA ARG A 243 -2.89 -11.53 -29.81
C ARG A 243 -3.79 -12.04 -30.94
N LYS A 244 -3.63 -13.30 -31.35
CA LYS A 244 -4.50 -13.93 -32.37
C LYS A 244 -5.96 -14.00 -31.92
N LYS A 245 -6.22 -14.35 -30.66
CA LYS A 245 -7.58 -14.38 -30.08
C LYS A 245 -8.23 -13.00 -30.04
N GLU A 246 -7.45 -11.95 -29.78
CA GLU A 246 -7.91 -10.55 -29.84
C GLU A 246 -8.19 -10.11 -31.29
N GLU A 247 -7.34 -10.48 -32.26
CA GLU A 247 -7.57 -10.22 -33.70
C GLU A 247 -8.82 -10.96 -34.26
N GLU A 248 -9.08 -12.20 -33.84
CA GLU A 248 -10.28 -12.96 -34.22
C GLU A 248 -11.56 -12.37 -33.60
N ALA A 249 -11.50 -11.99 -32.31
CA ALA A 249 -12.62 -11.34 -31.62
C ALA A 249 -12.94 -9.94 -32.19
N LEU A 250 -11.99 -9.31 -32.89
CA LEU A 250 -12.21 -8.05 -33.61
C LEU A 250 -12.91 -8.29 -34.97
N LYS A 251 -12.55 -9.35 -35.70
CA LYS A 251 -13.17 -9.71 -36.99
C LYS A 251 -14.64 -10.12 -36.85
N GLN A 252 -15.03 -10.78 -35.76
CA GLN A 252 -16.41 -11.22 -35.51
C GLN A 252 -17.39 -10.07 -35.15
N ARG A 253 -16.98 -8.80 -35.23
CA ARG A 253 -17.79 -7.63 -34.82
C ARG A 253 -18.35 -6.79 -35.97
N GLN A 254 -18.19 -7.20 -37.23
CA GLN A 254 -18.47 -6.38 -38.42
C GLN A 254 -19.86 -6.55 -39.08
N ASP A 255 -20.83 -7.23 -38.43
CA ASP A 255 -22.24 -7.19 -38.87
C ASP A 255 -23.00 -6.06 -38.16
N THR A 256 -23.82 -5.33 -38.92
CA THR A 256 -24.44 -4.05 -38.53
C THR A 256 -25.30 -4.14 -37.27
N LYS A 257 -25.14 -3.16 -36.37
CA LYS A 257 -25.84 -3.09 -35.08
C LYS A 257 -26.64 -1.80 -34.94
N ALA A 258 -27.76 -1.89 -34.23
CA ALA A 258 -28.51 -0.72 -33.80
C ALA A 258 -27.72 0.13 -32.78
N PRO A 259 -28.05 1.43 -32.62
CA PRO A 259 -27.39 2.35 -31.69
C PRO A 259 -27.20 1.78 -30.29
N VAL A 260 -26.03 2.01 -29.69
CA VAL A 260 -25.75 1.65 -28.30
C VAL A 260 -26.02 2.85 -27.40
N VAL A 261 -27.03 2.72 -26.52
CA VAL A 261 -27.37 3.72 -25.51
C VAL A 261 -26.78 3.30 -24.17
N THR A 262 -25.79 4.05 -23.70
CA THR A 262 -25.16 3.85 -22.38
C THR A 262 -25.63 4.95 -21.44
N ILE A 263 -26.24 4.57 -20.31
CA ILE A 263 -26.66 5.52 -19.27
C ILE A 263 -25.51 5.70 -18.29
N THR A 264 -25.19 6.95 -17.98
CA THR A 264 -23.93 7.31 -17.34
C THR A 264 -24.10 8.26 -16.14
N GLY A 265 -25.30 8.78 -15.86
CA GLY A 265 -25.55 9.53 -14.62
C GLY A 265 -27.03 9.78 -14.33
N THR A 266 -27.32 10.01 -13.05
CA THR A 266 -28.63 10.43 -12.52
C THR A 266 -28.37 11.36 -11.33
N ASP A 267 -28.39 12.67 -11.55
CA ASP A 267 -28.10 13.66 -10.51
C ASP A 267 -29.35 14.42 -10.10
N ALA A 268 -29.61 14.55 -8.80
CA ALA A 268 -30.56 15.52 -8.28
C ALA A 268 -29.87 16.89 -8.16
N THR A 269 -29.66 17.55 -9.31
CA THR A 269 -29.20 18.94 -9.55
C THR A 269 -28.10 19.48 -8.60
N HIS A 270 -26.85 19.64 -9.03
CA HIS A 270 -26.42 20.58 -10.09
C HIS A 270 -25.22 20.04 -10.95
N PRO A 271 -24.93 20.64 -12.12
CA PRO A 271 -24.25 19.94 -13.22
C PRO A 271 -22.72 20.07 -13.24
N GLY A 272 -22.03 18.98 -13.61
CA GLY A 272 -20.59 19.03 -13.93
C GLY A 272 -19.85 17.68 -14.00
N ALA A 273 -20.48 16.57 -13.60
CA ALA A 273 -19.81 15.27 -13.54
C ALA A 273 -19.71 14.55 -14.89
N ALA A 274 -18.49 14.10 -15.24
CA ALA A 274 -18.28 13.13 -16.31
C ALA A 274 -18.70 11.72 -15.82
N PRO A 275 -19.24 10.85 -16.68
CA PRO A 275 -20.39 10.08 -16.20
C PRO A 275 -20.08 8.56 -16.16
N ALA A 276 -20.37 7.92 -15.03
CA ALA A 276 -20.03 6.53 -14.72
C ALA A 276 -21.22 5.58 -14.91
N ALA A 277 -20.99 4.43 -15.54
CA ALA A 277 -22.03 3.48 -15.96
C ALA A 277 -22.98 3.04 -14.83
N ALA A 278 -24.28 3.13 -15.07
CA ALA A 278 -25.31 2.85 -14.07
C ALA A 278 -25.81 1.39 -14.11
N GLN A 279 -25.70 0.68 -12.98
CA GLN A 279 -26.72 -0.29 -12.55
C GLN A 279 -27.71 0.42 -11.61
N ALA A 280 -28.87 -0.20 -11.36
CA ALA A 280 -30.01 0.41 -10.68
C ALA A 280 -29.63 1.16 -9.39
N ARG A 281 -30.04 2.43 -9.29
CA ARG A 281 -29.82 3.30 -8.13
C ARG A 281 -31.13 3.57 -7.39
N GLU A 282 -31.09 3.49 -6.07
CA GLU A 282 -32.14 4.04 -5.21
C GLU A 282 -31.98 5.57 -5.13
N VAL A 283 -33.09 6.28 -5.23
CA VAL A 283 -33.17 7.74 -5.08
C VAL A 283 -34.06 8.03 -3.88
N VAL A 284 -33.52 8.72 -2.87
CA VAL A 284 -34.29 9.05 -1.67
C VAL A 284 -35.21 10.24 -1.96
N ILE A 285 -36.53 10.00 -1.90
CA ILE A 285 -37.55 11.02 -2.10
C ILE A 285 -38.00 11.56 -0.75
N VAL A 286 -37.78 12.86 -0.57
CA VAL A 286 -38.23 13.61 0.62
C VAL A 286 -39.55 14.30 0.26
N ALA A 287 -40.66 13.58 0.45
CA ALA A 287 -42.00 13.98 0.02
C ALA A 287 -43.03 14.00 1.18
N ALA A 288 -43.79 15.09 1.29
CA ALA A 288 -44.87 15.27 2.26
C ALA A 288 -46.15 14.52 1.86
N GLY A 289 -46.41 14.32 0.56
CA GLY A 289 -47.53 13.55 0.01
C GLY A 289 -47.17 12.20 -0.62
N GLN A 290 -48.18 11.42 -1.02
CA GLN A 290 -47.99 10.17 -1.80
C GLN A 290 -47.78 10.42 -3.31
N ASP A 291 -48.22 11.56 -3.83
CA ASP A 291 -48.16 11.91 -5.27
C ASP A 291 -47.01 12.85 -5.65
N GLU A 292 -46.15 13.24 -4.69
CA GLU A 292 -45.06 14.19 -4.95
C GLU A 292 -43.90 13.55 -5.74
N THR A 293 -43.51 14.23 -6.82
CA THR A 293 -42.39 13.86 -7.70
C THR A 293 -41.14 14.67 -7.38
N THR A 294 -39.97 14.02 -7.40
CA THR A 294 -38.66 14.70 -7.46
C THR A 294 -38.13 14.66 -8.89
N THR A 295 -37.68 15.79 -9.42
CA THR A 295 -37.00 15.83 -10.73
C THR A 295 -35.53 15.46 -10.57
N ILE A 296 -35.03 14.59 -11.45
CA ILE A 296 -33.61 14.26 -11.58
C ILE A 296 -33.11 14.60 -12.98
N LEU A 297 -31.81 14.85 -13.14
CA LEU A 297 -31.13 14.95 -14.42
C LEU A 297 -30.55 13.59 -14.81
N LEU A 298 -31.14 12.92 -15.80
CA LEU A 298 -30.62 11.71 -16.42
C LEU A 298 -29.59 12.09 -17.49
N THR A 299 -28.39 11.52 -17.43
CA THR A 299 -27.34 11.72 -18.44
C THR A 299 -26.87 10.40 -19.05
N GLY A 300 -26.49 10.44 -20.32
CA GLY A 300 -26.04 9.27 -21.07
C GLY A 300 -25.23 9.60 -22.31
N VAL A 301 -24.75 8.55 -22.96
CA VAL A 301 -24.06 8.59 -24.25
C VAL A 301 -24.82 7.67 -25.20
N ALA A 302 -25.20 8.18 -26.37
CA ALA A 302 -25.63 7.35 -27.50
C ALA A 302 -24.48 7.28 -28.52
N SER A 303 -24.19 6.10 -29.03
CA SER A 303 -23.19 5.90 -30.09
C SER A 303 -23.66 4.92 -31.15
N ASP A 304 -23.31 5.22 -32.39
CA ASP A 304 -23.71 4.49 -33.59
C ASP A 304 -22.68 4.71 -34.69
N ASP A 305 -22.35 3.66 -35.47
CA ASP A 305 -21.29 3.73 -36.49
C ASP A 305 -21.67 4.55 -37.73
N VAL A 306 -22.96 4.77 -37.98
CA VAL A 306 -23.49 5.62 -39.06
C VAL A 306 -23.85 7.03 -38.56
N GLY A 307 -23.99 7.21 -37.24
CA GLY A 307 -24.21 8.48 -36.56
C GLY A 307 -25.62 8.59 -35.96
N VAL A 308 -25.70 9.13 -34.74
CA VAL A 308 -26.96 9.26 -34.01
C VAL A 308 -27.72 10.50 -34.49
N GLU A 309 -28.99 10.35 -34.89
CA GLU A 309 -29.84 11.46 -35.35
C GLU A 309 -30.69 12.05 -34.21
N LYS A 310 -31.18 11.22 -33.29
CA LYS A 310 -32.07 11.67 -32.20
C LYS A 310 -31.94 10.79 -30.96
N VAL A 311 -32.11 11.39 -29.77
CA VAL A 311 -32.35 10.65 -28.52
C VAL A 311 -33.62 11.18 -27.85
N THR A 312 -34.47 10.28 -27.33
CA THR A 312 -35.61 10.60 -26.46
C THR A 312 -35.51 9.88 -25.12
N VAL A 313 -36.01 10.52 -24.07
CA VAL A 313 -36.08 10.00 -22.69
C VAL A 313 -37.53 10.12 -22.23
N ALA A 314 -38.12 9.02 -21.78
CA ALA A 314 -39.56 8.92 -21.43
C ALA A 314 -40.52 9.38 -22.56
N GLY A 315 -40.06 9.34 -23.82
CA GLY A 315 -40.79 9.82 -25.00
C GLY A 315 -40.44 11.25 -25.44
N GLU A 316 -39.90 12.08 -24.55
CA GLU A 316 -39.56 13.48 -24.82
C GLU A 316 -38.14 13.65 -25.40
N PRO A 317 -37.85 14.69 -26.21
CA PRO A 317 -36.51 14.93 -26.76
C PRO A 317 -35.48 15.25 -25.66
N ALA A 318 -34.33 14.57 -25.68
CA ALA A 318 -33.21 14.89 -24.80
C ALA A 318 -32.36 16.04 -25.37
N THR A 319 -31.69 16.81 -24.49
CA THR A 319 -30.71 17.82 -24.90
C THR A 319 -29.40 17.14 -25.32
N LEU A 320 -28.95 17.36 -26.55
CA LEU A 320 -27.76 16.71 -27.13
C LEU A 320 -26.56 17.65 -27.17
N TYR A 321 -25.37 17.15 -26.83
CA TYR A 321 -24.12 17.91 -26.81
C TYR A 321 -22.89 17.03 -27.09
N GLN A 322 -21.82 17.63 -27.61
CA GLN A 322 -20.52 16.96 -27.79
C GLN A 322 -19.63 17.19 -26.55
N ALA A 323 -18.72 16.26 -26.25
CA ALA A 323 -17.91 16.26 -25.03
C ALA A 323 -16.85 17.39 -24.90
N ARG A 324 -16.84 18.37 -25.80
CA ARG A 324 -15.86 19.48 -25.82
C ARG A 324 -16.46 20.88 -25.87
N ASP A 325 -17.74 21.04 -26.23
CA ASP A 325 -18.41 22.33 -26.34
C ASP A 325 -19.84 22.23 -25.80
N LEU A 326 -20.24 23.19 -24.95
CA LEU A 326 -21.57 23.24 -24.29
C LEU A 326 -22.69 23.78 -25.21
N THR A 327 -22.42 23.92 -26.50
CA THR A 327 -23.40 24.32 -27.52
C THR A 327 -24.10 23.10 -28.12
N VAL A 328 -25.40 23.23 -28.39
CA VAL A 328 -26.18 22.23 -29.15
C VAL A 328 -25.48 21.99 -30.49
N ALA A 329 -25.12 20.74 -30.78
CA ALA A 329 -24.35 20.40 -31.97
C ALA A 329 -25.27 20.36 -33.22
N GLU A 330 -24.93 21.16 -34.23
CA GLU A 330 -25.67 21.18 -35.51
C GLU A 330 -25.42 19.94 -36.39
N ASP A 331 -24.33 19.19 -36.13
CA ASP A 331 -24.03 17.90 -36.76
C ASP A 331 -23.77 16.83 -35.66
N LEU A 332 -24.67 15.85 -35.58
CA LEU A 332 -24.67 14.81 -34.55
C LEU A 332 -23.85 13.60 -35.01
N GLY A 333 -22.61 13.48 -34.53
CA GLY A 333 -21.66 12.48 -34.99
C GLY A 333 -21.90 11.03 -34.50
N VAL A 334 -20.86 10.21 -34.67
CA VAL A 334 -20.79 8.78 -34.29
C VAL A 334 -21.05 8.53 -32.78
N SER A 335 -20.86 9.54 -31.94
CA SER A 335 -21.20 9.49 -30.51
C SER A 335 -21.63 10.86 -30.02
N VAL A 336 -22.74 10.90 -29.27
CA VAL A 336 -23.33 12.12 -28.71
C VAL A 336 -23.67 11.91 -27.24
N ASN A 337 -23.41 12.92 -26.41
CA ASN A 337 -23.92 12.92 -25.03
C ASN A 337 -25.35 13.46 -25.05
N PHE A 338 -26.15 13.02 -24.09
CA PHE A 338 -27.49 13.56 -23.87
C PHE A 338 -27.78 13.78 -22.39
N SER A 339 -28.66 14.74 -22.11
CA SER A 339 -29.25 14.97 -20.80
C SER A 339 -30.76 15.22 -20.90
N ALA A 340 -31.51 14.79 -19.89
CA ALA A 340 -32.95 15.04 -19.80
C ALA A 340 -33.39 15.11 -18.32
N GLU A 341 -34.31 16.02 -18.01
CA GLU A 341 -34.95 16.07 -16.70
C GLU A 341 -36.12 15.06 -16.65
N VAL A 342 -36.18 14.26 -15.58
CA VAL A 342 -37.20 13.22 -15.40
C VAL A 342 -37.79 13.26 -14.01
N ALA A 343 -39.12 13.23 -13.91
CA ALA A 343 -39.85 13.17 -12.65
C ALA A 343 -39.92 11.74 -12.10
N VAL A 344 -39.53 11.55 -10.84
CA VAL A 344 -39.46 10.27 -10.14
C VAL A 344 -40.41 10.30 -8.93
N ARG A 345 -41.21 9.24 -8.75
CA ARG A 345 -42.18 9.06 -7.65
C ARG A 345 -41.69 8.02 -6.63
N PRO A 346 -42.25 7.98 -5.40
CA PRO A 346 -42.03 6.86 -4.49
C PRO A 346 -42.41 5.52 -5.14
N GLY A 347 -41.55 4.50 -5.03
CA GLY A 347 -41.68 3.20 -5.71
C GLY A 347 -40.78 3.05 -6.94
N GLU A 348 -41.01 1.99 -7.73
CA GLU A 348 -40.24 1.70 -8.95
C GLU A 348 -40.69 2.61 -10.12
N ASN A 349 -39.76 3.36 -10.70
CA ASN A 349 -39.97 4.19 -11.88
C ASN A 349 -39.19 3.61 -13.06
N ARG A 350 -39.86 3.37 -14.19
CA ARG A 350 -39.25 2.83 -15.41
C ARG A 350 -39.19 3.92 -16.48
N ILE A 351 -37.97 4.26 -16.88
CA ILE A 351 -37.68 5.35 -17.82
C ILE A 351 -37.04 4.74 -19.05
N GLU A 352 -37.74 4.75 -20.18
CA GLU A 352 -37.21 4.29 -21.47
C GLU A 352 -36.40 5.41 -22.14
N VAL A 353 -35.24 5.05 -22.69
CA VAL A 353 -34.39 5.91 -23.49
C VAL A 353 -34.21 5.27 -24.87
N VAL A 354 -34.47 6.03 -25.93
CA VAL A 354 -34.39 5.56 -27.31
C VAL A 354 -33.44 6.46 -28.09
N ALA A 355 -32.41 5.89 -28.72
CA ALA A 355 -31.60 6.56 -29.72
C ALA A 355 -31.94 6.05 -31.11
N THR A 356 -31.99 6.94 -32.10
CA THR A 356 -32.24 6.61 -33.52
C THR A 356 -31.03 7.05 -34.34
N ASP A 357 -30.52 6.18 -35.22
CA ASP A 357 -29.47 6.54 -36.19
C ASP A 357 -30.04 7.25 -37.43
N ARG A 358 -29.14 7.78 -38.27
CA ARG A 358 -29.48 8.42 -39.57
C ARG A 358 -30.10 7.46 -40.61
N SER A 359 -30.15 6.15 -40.32
CA SER A 359 -30.77 5.12 -41.17
C SER A 359 -32.17 4.72 -40.66
N GLY A 360 -32.61 5.27 -39.52
CA GLY A 360 -33.88 4.96 -38.87
C GLY A 360 -33.86 3.78 -37.90
N ASN A 361 -32.71 3.15 -37.63
CA ASN A 361 -32.62 2.05 -36.66
C ASN A 361 -32.67 2.60 -35.23
N GLN A 362 -33.32 1.85 -34.32
CA GLN A 362 -33.51 2.28 -32.94
C GLN A 362 -32.77 1.39 -31.93
N GLY A 363 -31.89 2.01 -31.15
CA GLY A 363 -31.35 1.46 -29.91
C GLY A 363 -32.20 1.86 -28.71
N ARG A 364 -32.48 0.93 -27.79
CA ARG A 364 -33.30 1.19 -26.59
C ARG A 364 -32.59 0.74 -25.33
N SER A 365 -32.77 1.52 -24.26
CA SER A 365 -32.30 1.21 -22.90
C SER A 365 -33.38 1.60 -21.90
N VAL A 366 -33.59 0.81 -20.85
CA VAL A 366 -34.58 1.11 -19.80
C VAL A 366 -33.86 1.26 -18.47
N VAL A 367 -34.04 2.40 -17.84
CA VAL A 367 -33.53 2.70 -16.50
C VAL A 367 -34.64 2.42 -15.49
N VAL A 368 -34.30 1.67 -14.44
CA VAL A 368 -35.17 1.45 -13.28
C VAL A 368 -34.63 2.27 -12.12
N ILE A 369 -35.45 3.19 -11.61
CA ILE A 369 -35.10 4.10 -10.50
C ILE A 369 -36.11 3.91 -9.38
N THR A 370 -35.63 3.50 -8.20
CA THR A 370 -36.49 3.24 -7.04
C THR A 370 -36.50 4.44 -6.11
N GLY A 371 -37.64 5.11 -6.02
CA GLY A 371 -37.87 6.22 -5.10
C GLY A 371 -38.18 5.73 -3.68
N THR A 372 -37.29 5.90 -2.71
CA THR A 372 -37.52 5.49 -1.32
C THR A 372 -37.98 6.67 -0.46
N ARG A 373 -39.11 6.53 0.23
CA ARG A 373 -39.66 7.59 1.10
C ARG A 373 -38.95 7.60 2.45
N LYS A 374 -38.39 8.74 2.86
CA LYS A 374 -37.72 8.86 4.15
C LYS A 374 -38.73 9.04 5.28
N GLU A 375 -39.09 7.96 5.97
CA GLU A 375 -39.88 8.05 7.20
C GLU A 375 -39.12 8.77 8.32
N ARG A 376 -39.87 9.50 9.15
CA ARG A 376 -39.34 10.36 10.21
C ARG A 376 -39.00 9.49 11.42
N ILE A 377 -37.74 9.06 11.53
CA ILE A 377 -37.26 8.32 12.71
C ILE A 377 -37.26 9.26 13.91
N GLU A 378 -38.18 9.04 14.85
CA GLU A 378 -38.13 9.66 16.17
C GLU A 378 -37.05 9.02 17.05
N VAL A 379 -36.39 9.88 17.81
CA VAL A 379 -35.26 9.68 18.72
C VAL A 379 -35.22 8.31 19.43
N ALA A 380 -34.15 7.54 19.18
CA ALA A 380 -33.83 6.32 19.92
C ALA A 380 -32.52 6.45 20.70
N SER A 381 -32.63 7.02 21.92
CA SER A 381 -31.64 7.05 23.02
C SER A 381 -30.24 7.65 22.78
N GLU A 382 -29.92 8.67 23.59
CA GLU A 382 -28.58 9.25 23.77
C GLU A 382 -27.53 8.19 24.16
N ALA A 383 -27.94 7.11 24.84
CA ALA A 383 -27.08 5.98 25.18
C ALA A 383 -26.45 5.27 23.95
N ALA A 384 -27.09 5.31 22.78
CA ALA A 384 -26.49 4.80 21.55
C ALA A 384 -25.43 5.77 20.97
N GLN A 385 -25.56 7.07 21.22
CA GLN A 385 -24.55 8.07 20.87
C GLN A 385 -23.34 8.01 21.81
N GLU A 386 -23.54 7.83 23.12
CA GLU A 386 -22.43 7.68 24.08
C GLU A 386 -21.58 6.43 23.81
N VAL A 387 -22.19 5.31 23.41
CA VAL A 387 -21.45 4.08 23.03
C VAL A 387 -20.72 4.23 21.69
N ALA A 388 -21.27 5.00 20.74
CA ALA A 388 -20.57 5.35 19.49
C ALA A 388 -19.50 6.45 19.68
N GLN A 389 -19.58 7.24 20.75
CA GLN A 389 -18.56 8.20 21.19
C GLN A 389 -17.47 7.58 22.08
N ALA A 390 -17.42 6.25 22.21
CA ALA A 390 -16.17 5.53 22.46
C ALA A 390 -15.29 5.66 21.20
N ALA A 391 -14.69 6.84 21.04
CA ALA A 391 -14.48 7.44 19.72
C ALA A 391 -13.36 6.80 18.88
N SER A 392 -13.70 6.54 17.61
CA SER A 392 -12.77 6.43 16.49
C SER A 392 -11.67 7.50 16.58
N GLN A 393 -10.42 7.05 16.70
CA GLN A 393 -9.27 7.92 16.83
C GLN A 393 -8.74 8.36 15.46
N LYS A 394 -8.02 9.49 15.48
CA LYS A 394 -7.33 10.03 14.31
C LYS A 394 -5.83 10.02 14.58
N TRP A 395 -5.04 9.51 13.63
CA TRP A 395 -3.60 9.32 13.76
C TRP A 395 -2.88 9.87 12.54
N ALA A 396 -1.71 10.47 12.71
CA ALA A 396 -0.92 10.91 11.57
C ALA A 396 0.59 10.72 11.73
N VAL A 397 1.26 10.55 10.59
CA VAL A 397 2.73 10.60 10.47
C VAL A 397 3.05 11.62 9.38
N LEU A 398 3.76 12.67 9.75
CA LEU A 398 4.06 13.81 8.89
C LEU A 398 5.59 13.95 8.80
N VAL A 399 6.15 13.84 7.59
CA VAL A 399 7.60 13.74 7.35
C VAL A 399 8.05 14.84 6.40
N GLY A 400 8.92 15.74 6.84
CA GLY A 400 9.42 16.88 6.06
C GLY A 400 10.94 16.92 6.02
N VAL A 401 11.53 16.93 4.81
CA VAL A 401 12.99 16.84 4.62
C VAL A 401 13.51 18.02 3.79
N ASN A 402 14.01 19.06 4.47
CA ASN A 402 14.72 20.17 3.84
C ASN A 402 16.20 19.83 3.58
N GLN A 403 16.92 19.36 4.62
CA GLN A 403 18.35 19.02 4.55
C GLN A 403 18.61 17.52 4.49
N TYR A 404 19.73 17.15 3.85
CA TYR A 404 20.18 15.77 3.65
C TYR A 404 21.64 15.63 4.10
N GLU A 405 22.01 14.50 4.69
CA GLU A 405 23.41 14.22 5.10
C GLU A 405 24.33 14.09 3.86
N SER A 406 23.80 13.55 2.75
CA SER A 406 24.52 13.51 1.47
C SER A 406 24.50 14.86 0.76
N LYS A 407 25.70 15.40 0.49
CA LYS A 407 25.91 16.63 -0.29
C LYS A 407 25.57 16.50 -1.78
N GLU A 408 25.29 15.29 -2.26
CA GLU A 408 24.86 15.02 -3.63
C GLU A 408 23.35 15.30 -3.80
N ILE A 409 22.59 15.41 -2.71
CA ILE A 409 21.16 15.73 -2.73
C ILE A 409 20.99 17.23 -2.48
N THR A 410 20.41 17.93 -3.46
CA THR A 410 20.13 19.37 -3.37
C THR A 410 19.11 19.66 -2.25
N PRO A 411 19.41 20.52 -1.25
CA PRO A 411 18.45 20.86 -0.21
C PRO A 411 17.18 21.53 -0.73
N LEU A 412 16.06 21.25 -0.06
CA LEU A 412 14.76 21.90 -0.28
C LEU A 412 14.55 23.03 0.73
N ARG A 413 13.69 23.99 0.40
CA ARG A 413 13.46 25.20 1.21
C ARG A 413 12.21 25.07 2.07
N PHE A 414 11.16 24.43 1.54
CA PHE A 414 9.82 24.54 2.11
C PHE A 414 9.24 23.25 2.70
N SER A 415 9.79 22.05 2.46
CA SER A 415 9.23 20.77 2.93
C SER A 415 8.96 20.69 4.43
N VAL A 416 9.81 21.28 5.27
CA VAL A 416 9.57 21.40 6.72
C VAL A 416 8.37 22.32 7.04
N ARG A 417 8.21 23.43 6.29
CA ARG A 417 7.11 24.38 6.46
C ARG A 417 5.79 23.84 5.92
N ASP A 418 5.84 23.09 4.82
CA ASP A 418 4.73 22.37 4.22
C ASP A 418 4.13 21.38 5.22
N VAL A 419 4.98 20.58 5.85
CA VAL A 419 4.60 19.63 6.92
C VAL A 419 4.05 20.32 8.17
N ARG A 420 4.59 21.48 8.56
CA ARG A 420 4.02 22.27 9.67
C ARG A 420 2.63 22.84 9.33
N ALA A 421 2.40 23.31 8.11
CA ALA A 421 1.10 23.80 7.69
C ALA A 421 0.03 22.68 7.68
N ILE A 422 0.39 21.49 7.19
CA ILE A 422 -0.51 20.31 7.27
C ILE A 422 -0.73 19.91 8.73
N HIS A 423 0.31 19.90 9.58
CA HIS A 423 0.17 19.63 11.01
C HIS A 423 -0.83 20.60 11.68
N GLU A 424 -0.71 21.91 11.45
CA GLU A 424 -1.63 22.93 11.97
C GLU A 424 -3.09 22.68 11.59
N VAL A 425 -3.36 22.33 10.31
CA VAL A 425 -4.72 21.99 9.85
C VAL A 425 -5.23 20.69 10.49
N LEU A 426 -4.37 19.68 10.64
CA LEU A 426 -4.74 18.39 11.20
C LEU A 426 -5.08 18.46 12.70
N VAL A 427 -4.27 19.16 13.50
CA VAL A 427 -4.46 19.23 14.96
C VAL A 427 -5.49 20.26 15.43
N ASP A 428 -5.95 21.16 14.55
CA ASP A 428 -7.00 22.13 14.90
C ASP A 428 -8.31 21.38 15.23
N PRO A 429 -8.81 21.43 16.49
CA PRO A 429 -10.01 20.71 16.92
C PRO A 429 -11.29 21.24 16.27
N LYS A 430 -11.25 22.45 15.67
CA LYS A 430 -12.39 23.03 14.94
C LYS A 430 -12.41 22.60 13.47
N ARG A 431 -11.35 21.95 12.98
CA ARG A 431 -11.19 21.49 11.58
C ARG A 431 -11.12 19.97 11.50
N ALA A 432 -9.91 19.42 11.53
CA ALA A 432 -9.67 17.98 11.35
C ALA A 432 -9.58 17.23 12.69
N GLY A 433 -9.19 17.91 13.78
CA GLY A 433 -9.28 17.40 15.15
C GLY A 433 -8.49 16.12 15.43
N PHE A 434 -7.26 16.02 14.91
CA PHE A 434 -6.33 14.95 15.28
C PHE A 434 -5.74 15.26 16.66
N PRO A 435 -5.85 14.35 17.65
CA PRO A 435 -5.20 14.54 18.95
C PRO A 435 -3.69 14.75 18.78
N PRO A 436 -3.06 15.80 19.34
CA PRO A 436 -1.63 16.05 19.12
C PRO A 436 -0.71 14.90 19.55
N ALA A 437 -1.12 14.09 20.53
CA ALA A 437 -0.39 12.89 20.96
C ALA A 437 -0.40 11.74 19.91
N ASN A 438 -1.33 11.78 18.96
CA ASN A 438 -1.50 10.78 17.89
C ASN A 438 -0.81 11.22 16.57
N VAL A 439 -0.17 12.38 16.55
CA VAL A 439 0.49 12.95 15.37
C VAL A 439 2.01 12.93 15.55
N VAL A 440 2.69 12.09 14.79
CA VAL A 440 4.15 12.02 14.76
C VAL A 440 4.68 13.00 13.72
N LEU A 441 5.40 14.03 14.18
CA LEU A 441 6.01 15.06 13.35
C LEU A 441 7.53 14.82 13.22
N LEU A 442 8.00 14.46 12.02
CA LEU A 442 9.41 14.26 11.72
C LEU A 442 9.93 15.36 10.79
N THR A 443 10.89 16.16 11.27
CA THR A 443 11.46 17.31 10.54
C THR A 443 12.95 17.49 10.88
N ASP A 444 13.77 17.83 9.89
CA ASP A 444 15.25 17.87 10.05
C ASP A 444 15.77 19.03 10.90
N ASP A 445 14.96 20.05 11.16
CA ASP A 445 15.29 21.19 12.02
C ASP A 445 14.86 21.01 13.49
N GLN A 446 14.35 19.84 13.88
CA GLN A 446 14.05 19.51 15.27
C GLN A 446 15.34 19.40 16.10
N ALA A 447 15.27 19.78 17.38
CA ALA A 447 16.42 19.67 18.28
C ALA A 447 16.75 18.20 18.62
N GLU A 448 15.75 17.32 18.72
CA GLU A 448 15.95 15.95 19.16
C GLU A 448 16.01 14.95 17.99
N ARG A 449 17.11 14.18 17.91
CA ARG A 449 17.44 13.32 16.76
C ARG A 449 16.42 12.21 16.47
N GLN A 450 15.62 11.80 17.45
CA GLN A 450 14.51 10.85 17.25
C GLN A 450 13.34 11.45 16.45
N LYS A 451 13.26 12.79 16.34
CA LYS A 451 12.29 13.50 15.48
C LYS A 451 12.87 13.87 14.11
N HIS A 452 14.12 13.51 13.80
CA HIS A 452 14.67 13.71 12.46
C HIS A 452 14.07 12.69 11.48
N PRO A 453 13.84 13.04 10.20
CA PRO A 453 13.22 12.16 9.21
C PRO A 453 14.25 11.18 8.63
N THR A 454 14.86 10.36 9.47
CA THR A 454 15.75 9.26 9.06
C THR A 454 14.93 8.04 8.63
N ARG A 455 15.50 7.14 7.80
CA ARG A 455 14.82 5.89 7.37
C ARG A 455 14.29 5.12 8.57
N ARG A 456 15.12 5.02 9.63
CA ARG A 456 14.73 4.37 10.88
C ARG A 456 13.55 5.07 11.55
N ASN A 457 13.62 6.37 11.80
CA ASN A 457 12.57 7.08 12.54
C ASN A 457 11.24 7.08 11.76
N VAL A 458 11.27 7.13 10.42
CA VAL A 458 10.07 6.97 9.59
C VAL A 458 9.48 5.57 9.73
N TYR A 459 10.30 4.52 9.79
CA TYR A 459 9.81 3.15 10.02
C TYR A 459 9.30 2.93 11.45
N ASP A 460 9.96 3.51 12.46
CA ASP A 460 9.51 3.49 13.85
C ASP A 460 8.16 4.24 13.99
N ALA A 461 7.95 5.33 13.24
CA ALA A 461 6.67 6.05 13.17
C ALA A 461 5.55 5.27 12.44
N LEU A 462 5.86 4.56 11.34
CA LEU A 462 4.89 3.66 10.71
C LEU A 462 4.55 2.46 11.60
N TYR A 463 5.52 1.94 12.36
CA TYR A 463 5.30 0.89 13.35
C TYR A 463 4.43 1.37 14.53
N PHE A 464 4.60 2.63 14.96
CA PHE A 464 3.68 3.25 15.93
C PHE A 464 2.23 3.24 15.44
N LEU A 465 1.97 3.55 14.17
CA LEU A 465 0.62 3.41 13.59
C LEU A 465 0.16 1.94 13.55
N GLU A 466 1.05 1.00 13.18
CA GLU A 466 0.77 -0.45 13.13
C GLU A 466 0.32 -1.02 14.48
N GLN A 467 0.89 -0.55 15.60
CA GLN A 467 0.54 -1.02 16.94
C GLN A 467 -0.71 -0.33 17.52
N ASN A 468 -0.93 0.95 17.22
CA ASN A 468 -1.92 1.76 17.94
C ASN A 468 -3.26 1.88 17.20
N ALA A 469 -3.25 2.17 15.89
CA ALA A 469 -4.47 2.46 15.15
C ALA A 469 -5.37 1.22 14.98
N LYS A 470 -6.67 1.38 15.19
CA LYS A 470 -7.72 0.35 15.14
C LYS A 470 -8.54 0.43 13.85
N PRO A 471 -9.25 -0.64 13.43
CA PRO A 471 -10.03 -0.66 12.18
C PRO A 471 -10.96 0.55 11.99
N GLU A 472 -11.60 1.00 13.07
CA GLU A 472 -12.50 2.15 13.11
C GLU A 472 -11.80 3.51 12.96
N ASP A 473 -10.47 3.60 13.03
CA ASP A 473 -9.72 4.86 13.04
C ASP A 473 -9.52 5.48 11.65
N LEU A 474 -9.03 6.72 11.62
CA LEU A 474 -8.51 7.41 10.43
C LEU A 474 -7.00 7.61 10.57
N VAL A 475 -6.24 7.22 9.54
CA VAL A 475 -4.79 7.38 9.46
C VAL A 475 -4.43 8.30 8.28
N VAL A 476 -3.64 9.35 8.54
CA VAL A 476 -3.09 10.25 7.52
C VAL A 476 -1.57 10.15 7.51
N ILE A 477 -0.97 9.85 6.36
CA ILE A 477 0.47 9.82 6.19
C ILE A 477 0.84 10.86 5.14
N TYR A 478 1.61 11.88 5.54
CA TYR A 478 2.06 12.95 4.66
C TYR A 478 3.58 12.99 4.60
N TYR A 479 4.12 13.06 3.38
CA TYR A 479 5.55 13.15 3.12
C TYR A 479 5.84 14.33 2.19
N SER A 480 6.76 15.21 2.58
CA SER A 480 7.33 16.26 1.73
C SER A 480 8.85 16.17 1.72
N GLY A 481 9.42 16.06 0.52
CA GLY A 481 10.87 15.90 0.35
C GLY A 481 11.22 15.39 -1.05
N HIS A 482 12.46 14.97 -1.25
CA HIS A 482 12.84 14.34 -2.52
C HIS A 482 12.26 12.93 -2.64
N GLY A 483 11.91 12.60 -3.87
CA GLY A 483 11.71 11.23 -4.34
C GLY A 483 12.64 10.97 -5.52
N PHE A 484 13.11 9.72 -5.64
CA PHE A 484 14.03 9.30 -6.69
C PHE A 484 13.48 8.09 -7.42
N ARG A 485 13.59 8.07 -8.75
CA ARG A 485 13.27 6.91 -9.57
C ARG A 485 14.56 6.41 -10.22
N ASP A 486 15.01 5.25 -9.75
CA ASP A 486 16.08 4.51 -10.39
C ASP A 486 15.56 3.99 -11.74
N ARG A 487 16.21 4.41 -12.82
CA ARG A 487 15.83 4.03 -14.19
C ARG A 487 16.30 2.63 -14.57
N ASP A 488 17.33 2.11 -13.89
CA ASP A 488 17.95 0.83 -14.22
C ASP A 488 17.19 -0.33 -13.54
N SER A 489 16.81 -0.17 -12.26
CA SER A 489 15.91 -1.12 -11.58
C SER A 489 14.41 -0.85 -11.77
N GLY A 490 14.06 0.35 -12.23
CA GLY A 490 12.67 0.83 -12.31
C GLY A 490 12.04 1.20 -10.95
N LYS A 491 12.74 0.97 -9.83
CA LYS A 491 12.24 1.27 -8.47
C LYS A 491 12.13 2.76 -8.22
N SER A 492 11.17 3.12 -7.38
CA SER A 492 10.99 4.50 -6.88
C SER A 492 11.13 4.52 -5.36
N TYR A 493 11.71 5.59 -4.84
CA TYR A 493 12.08 5.76 -3.43
C TYR A 493 11.67 7.13 -2.91
N LEU A 494 11.28 7.20 -1.64
CA LEU A 494 11.28 8.43 -0.85
C LEU A 494 12.66 8.60 -0.19
N LEU A 495 13.22 9.81 -0.19
CA LEU A 495 14.56 10.09 0.33
C LEU A 495 14.53 10.68 1.76
N PRO A 496 14.68 9.90 2.83
CA PRO A 496 14.92 10.41 4.18
C PRO A 496 16.25 11.19 4.29
N LEU A 497 16.45 11.90 5.40
CA LEU A 497 17.62 12.74 5.68
C LEU A 497 18.97 11.98 5.58
N ASP A 498 18.98 10.70 5.99
CA ASP A 498 20.15 9.81 5.98
C ASP A 498 20.34 9.03 4.65
N THR A 499 19.70 9.50 3.56
CA THR A 499 19.87 8.91 2.22
C THR A 499 21.31 9.01 1.72
N VAL A 500 21.84 7.88 1.28
CA VAL A 500 23.10 7.71 0.57
C VAL A 500 22.79 7.41 -0.89
N THR A 501 23.12 8.36 -1.77
CA THR A 501 22.82 8.35 -3.22
C THR A 501 23.37 7.16 -3.98
N HIS A 502 24.47 6.56 -3.52
CA HIS A 502 25.06 5.35 -4.12
C HIS A 502 24.61 4.03 -3.45
N ASP A 503 23.73 4.09 -2.45
CA ASP A 503 23.14 2.92 -1.76
C ASP A 503 21.68 3.19 -1.36
N LEU A 504 20.85 3.51 -2.36
CA LEU A 504 19.42 3.83 -2.16
C LEU A 504 18.64 2.66 -1.56
N GLU A 505 18.97 1.41 -1.92
CA GLU A 505 18.30 0.21 -1.42
C GLU A 505 18.45 0.06 0.12
N SER A 506 19.58 0.48 0.70
CA SER A 506 19.84 0.40 2.16
C SER A 506 19.56 1.69 2.94
N SER A 507 19.57 2.86 2.28
CA SER A 507 19.44 4.17 2.93
C SER A 507 18.16 4.94 2.61
N ALA A 508 17.63 4.84 1.38
CA ALA A 508 16.35 5.46 1.02
C ALA A 508 15.16 4.57 1.43
N ILE A 509 13.92 5.04 1.29
CA ILE A 509 12.71 4.26 1.56
C ILE A 509 12.12 3.78 0.23
N PRO A 510 12.20 2.49 -0.13
CA PRO A 510 11.54 1.96 -1.33
C PRO A 510 10.01 2.10 -1.23
N ASN A 511 9.36 2.52 -2.32
CA ASN A 511 7.91 2.79 -2.32
C ASN A 511 7.07 1.52 -2.10
N ASP A 512 7.57 0.36 -2.54
CA ASP A 512 7.01 -0.97 -2.26
C ASP A 512 7.12 -1.34 -0.78
N GLU A 513 8.28 -1.12 -0.14
CA GLU A 513 8.43 -1.36 1.31
C GLU A 513 7.56 -0.40 2.13
N PHE A 514 7.45 0.87 1.72
CA PHE A 514 6.56 1.85 2.33
C PHE A 514 5.10 1.37 2.28
N LEU A 515 4.60 0.99 1.11
CA LEU A 515 3.24 0.47 0.96
C LEU A 515 3.01 -0.84 1.74
N ALA A 516 3.98 -1.76 1.76
CA ALA A 516 3.92 -2.99 2.56
C ALA A 516 3.94 -2.75 4.09
N ARG A 517 4.42 -1.59 4.55
CA ARG A 517 4.29 -1.13 5.94
C ARG A 517 2.92 -0.52 6.19
N VAL A 518 2.44 0.37 5.31
CA VAL A 518 1.10 0.98 5.43
C VAL A 518 0.00 -0.08 5.36
N ALA A 519 0.17 -1.14 4.57
CA ALA A 519 -0.76 -2.26 4.49
C ALA A 519 -1.00 -2.96 5.85
N ARG A 520 0.01 -3.03 6.73
CA ARG A 520 -0.08 -3.69 8.05
C ARG A 520 -0.82 -2.89 9.12
N ILE A 521 -1.01 -1.59 8.92
CA ILE A 521 -1.79 -0.73 9.84
C ILE A 521 -3.24 -1.20 9.83
N GLN A 522 -3.86 -1.42 11.01
CA GLN A 522 -5.18 -2.04 11.08
C GLN A 522 -6.33 -1.11 10.65
N ALA A 523 -6.12 0.20 10.65
CA ALA A 523 -7.17 1.18 10.33
C ALA A 523 -7.74 1.05 8.92
N ASN A 524 -9.07 1.01 8.81
CA ASN A 524 -9.78 0.80 7.55
C ASN A 524 -9.87 2.06 6.69
N LYS A 525 -9.41 3.22 7.20
CA LYS A 525 -9.38 4.51 6.49
C LYS A 525 -7.95 5.03 6.52
N LYS A 526 -7.23 4.92 5.40
CA LYS A 526 -5.84 5.40 5.26
C LYS A 526 -5.75 6.41 4.12
N VAL A 527 -5.16 7.57 4.40
CA VAL A 527 -4.98 8.66 3.43
C VAL A 527 -3.48 8.94 3.30
N ILE A 528 -2.93 8.75 2.10
CA ILE A 528 -1.51 8.98 1.81
C ILE A 528 -1.38 10.25 0.95
N LEU A 529 -0.51 11.17 1.37
CA LEU A 529 -0.30 12.46 0.72
C LEU A 529 1.20 12.60 0.44
N LEU A 530 1.60 12.70 -0.84
CA LEU A 530 3.01 12.67 -1.24
C LEU A 530 3.38 13.93 -2.02
N ASP A 531 4.08 14.87 -1.38
CA ASP A 531 4.74 15.99 -2.04
C ASP A 531 6.22 15.67 -2.33
N ALA A 532 6.43 14.80 -3.32
CA ALA A 532 7.76 14.37 -3.74
C ALA A 532 7.81 14.09 -5.26
N CYS A 533 8.90 14.50 -5.92
CA CYS A 533 9.13 14.19 -7.33
C CYS A 533 9.11 12.68 -7.58
N HIS A 534 8.54 12.25 -8.72
CA HIS A 534 8.38 10.84 -9.10
C HIS A 534 7.55 9.96 -8.15
N SER A 535 6.84 10.55 -7.17
CA SER A 535 5.84 9.84 -6.33
C SER A 535 4.69 9.24 -7.14
N GLY A 536 4.36 9.81 -8.30
CA GLY A 536 3.43 9.23 -9.29
C GLY A 536 3.83 7.85 -9.85
N GLY A 537 4.99 7.31 -9.47
CA GLY A 537 5.37 5.91 -9.69
C GLY A 537 4.67 4.89 -8.77
N LEU A 538 3.83 5.32 -7.81
CA LEU A 538 2.96 4.44 -7.02
C LEU A 538 1.83 3.82 -7.87
N SER A 539 2.18 2.87 -8.72
CA SER A 539 1.21 1.92 -9.27
C SER A 539 0.97 0.81 -8.25
N LEU A 540 -0.06 0.96 -7.41
CA LEU A 540 -0.64 -0.18 -6.71
C LEU A 540 -1.10 -1.17 -7.78
N GLY A 541 -0.60 -2.40 -7.69
CA GLY A 541 -0.60 -3.34 -8.81
C GLY A 541 -1.99 -3.78 -9.26
N ALA A 542 -2.51 -3.13 -10.30
CA ALA A 542 -3.51 -3.68 -11.20
C ALA A 542 -3.03 -3.46 -12.64
N LYS A 543 -2.22 -4.40 -13.17
CA LYS A 543 -1.99 -4.49 -14.61
C LYS A 543 -3.21 -5.15 -15.25
N ALA A 544 -4.08 -4.34 -15.84
CA ALA A 544 -5.21 -4.83 -16.61
C ALA A 544 -4.77 -5.38 -17.97
N ASP A 545 -5.31 -6.55 -18.29
CA ASP A 545 -5.87 -7.02 -19.56
C ASP A 545 -5.57 -8.54 -19.68
N ALA A 546 -6.44 -9.50 -19.96
CA ALA A 546 -7.91 -9.64 -20.01
C ALA A 546 -8.22 -11.17 -20.12
N LYS A 547 -9.36 -11.78 -19.76
CA LYS A 547 -10.67 -11.33 -19.23
C LYS A 547 -11.45 -12.53 -18.63
N LEU A 548 -11.99 -12.43 -17.40
CA LEU A 548 -13.15 -13.21 -16.91
C LEU A 548 -13.91 -12.35 -15.87
N PRO A 549 -15.23 -12.13 -16.00
CA PRO A 549 -16.08 -11.45 -15.00
C PRO A 549 -17.07 -12.46 -14.35
N THR A 550 -17.96 -12.17 -13.39
CA THR A 550 -18.40 -10.94 -12.67
C THR A 550 -18.84 -11.38 -11.24
N GLU A 551 -19.24 -10.46 -10.36
CA GLU A 551 -20.07 -10.70 -9.15
C GLU A 551 -19.45 -11.49 -7.97
N TYR A 552 -18.53 -12.44 -8.20
CA TYR A 552 -18.08 -13.37 -7.15
C TYR A 552 -17.17 -12.76 -6.06
N TYR A 553 -16.30 -11.80 -6.40
CA TYR A 553 -15.42 -11.13 -5.43
C TYR A 553 -15.96 -9.77 -4.92
N GLU A 554 -17.06 -9.27 -5.49
CA GLU A 554 -17.61 -7.94 -5.15
C GLU A 554 -18.35 -7.93 -3.79
N MET A 555 -18.64 -9.11 -3.24
CA MET A 555 -19.39 -9.30 -1.99
C MET A 555 -18.55 -9.53 -0.71
N LEU A 556 -17.23 -9.75 -0.80
CA LEU A 556 -16.37 -10.22 0.30
C LEU A 556 -15.09 -9.35 0.46
N ALA A 557 -15.02 -8.28 1.26
CA ALA A 557 -16.00 -7.66 2.16
C ALA A 557 -15.69 -6.14 2.26
N LYS A 558 -16.58 -5.24 1.84
CA LYS A 558 -17.53 -4.47 2.68
C LYS A 558 -16.91 -3.38 3.60
N ALA A 559 -16.44 -2.30 2.94
CA ALA A 559 -16.21 -0.92 3.44
C ALA A 559 -14.89 -0.61 4.19
N GLU A 560 -13.75 -0.85 3.52
CA GLU A 560 -12.39 -0.53 3.99
C GLU A 560 -11.53 -0.06 2.80
N GLY A 561 -10.55 0.85 2.98
CA GLY A 561 -9.74 1.35 1.86
C GLY A 561 -8.55 2.28 2.19
N THR A 562 -7.58 2.32 1.27
CA THR A 562 -6.45 3.26 1.27
C THR A 562 -6.55 4.16 0.04
N VAL A 563 -6.45 5.47 0.23
CA VAL A 563 -6.52 6.49 -0.82
C VAL A 563 -5.24 7.32 -0.85
N THR A 564 -4.83 7.80 -2.03
CA THR A 564 -3.56 8.52 -2.22
C THR A 564 -3.72 9.76 -3.09
N ILE A 565 -3.04 10.87 -2.73
CA ILE A 565 -2.77 12.01 -3.62
C ILE A 565 -1.26 12.22 -3.71
N ALA A 566 -0.71 12.14 -4.92
CA ALA A 566 0.68 12.44 -5.23
C ALA A 566 0.80 13.77 -5.99
N SER A 567 1.85 14.56 -5.72
CA SER A 567 1.96 15.94 -6.20
C SER A 567 2.23 16.10 -7.71
N CYS A 568 2.71 15.05 -8.38
CA CYS A 568 2.92 15.03 -9.82
C CYS A 568 2.80 13.60 -10.39
N SER A 569 2.58 13.49 -11.71
CA SER A 569 2.67 12.19 -12.40
C SER A 569 4.12 11.70 -12.50
N GLY A 570 4.32 10.42 -12.87
CA GLY A 570 5.62 9.74 -12.76
C GLY A 570 6.78 10.33 -13.56
N ASP A 571 6.50 11.06 -14.64
CA ASP A 571 7.50 11.71 -15.51
C ASP A 571 7.52 13.25 -15.36
N GLU A 572 6.77 13.79 -14.40
CA GLU A 572 6.74 15.22 -14.03
C GLU A 572 7.55 15.49 -12.74
N GLN A 573 7.66 16.77 -12.36
CA GLN A 573 8.31 17.22 -11.13
C GLN A 573 7.29 17.93 -10.23
N SER A 574 7.52 17.88 -8.90
CA SER A 574 6.86 18.81 -7.98
C SER A 574 7.68 20.09 -7.86
N TYR A 575 7.01 21.23 -7.80
CA TYR A 575 7.66 22.55 -7.76
C TYR A 575 7.35 23.31 -6.46
N GLU A 576 8.36 24.00 -5.94
CA GLU A 576 8.17 25.05 -4.93
C GLU A 576 7.39 26.24 -5.51
N TYR A 577 6.62 26.93 -4.67
CA TYR A 577 5.92 28.17 -4.98
C TYR A 577 6.50 29.33 -4.13
N PRO A 578 7.61 29.98 -4.56
CA PRO A 578 8.34 30.94 -3.72
C PRO A 578 7.52 32.13 -3.23
N GLY A 579 6.53 32.59 -4.02
CA GLY A 579 5.63 33.69 -3.64
C GLY A 579 4.67 33.36 -2.49
N LYS A 580 4.55 32.09 -2.10
CA LYS A 580 3.84 31.62 -0.90
C LYS A 580 4.81 31.02 0.14
N GLY A 581 5.97 30.55 -0.32
CA GLY A 581 7.01 29.92 0.48
C GLY A 581 6.61 28.53 0.96
N GLN A 582 5.95 27.77 0.08
CA GLN A 582 5.45 26.41 0.26
C GLN A 582 5.65 25.62 -1.04
N GLY A 583 5.58 24.30 -1.01
CA GLY A 583 5.34 23.47 -2.20
C GLY A 583 4.03 23.88 -2.88
N ALA A 584 3.98 23.93 -4.21
CA ALA A 584 2.78 24.34 -4.94
C ALA A 584 1.59 23.41 -4.66
N PHE A 585 1.84 22.10 -4.62
CA PHE A 585 0.89 21.09 -4.18
C PHE A 585 0.40 21.35 -2.76
N THR A 586 1.31 21.52 -1.82
CA THR A 586 0.94 21.70 -0.41
C THR A 586 0.19 22.99 -0.12
N TYR A 587 0.50 24.08 -0.84
CA TYR A 587 -0.27 25.32 -0.78
C TYR A 587 -1.75 25.08 -1.11
N PHE A 588 -2.05 24.46 -2.25
CA PHE A 588 -3.42 24.19 -2.66
C PHE A 588 -4.09 23.09 -1.82
N LEU A 589 -3.34 22.11 -1.30
CA LEU A 589 -3.84 21.14 -0.35
C LEU A 589 -4.32 21.81 0.95
N CYS A 590 -3.54 22.76 1.49
CA CYS A 590 -3.94 23.55 2.65
C CYS A 590 -5.16 24.44 2.35
N GLU A 591 -5.19 25.14 1.20
CA GLU A 591 -6.35 25.95 0.80
C GLU A 591 -7.62 25.09 0.64
N GLY A 592 -7.50 23.89 0.07
CA GLY A 592 -8.59 22.93 -0.05
C GLY A 592 -9.12 22.49 1.31
N LEU A 593 -8.26 21.90 2.15
CA LEU A 593 -8.61 21.42 3.50
C LEU A 593 -9.12 22.52 4.44
N THR A 594 -8.77 23.79 4.21
CA THR A 594 -9.27 24.92 5.02
C THR A 594 -10.61 25.48 4.56
N GLY A 595 -11.11 25.04 3.40
CA GLY A 595 -12.49 25.23 2.96
C GLY A 595 -12.70 25.51 1.48
N LYS A 596 -11.66 25.75 0.67
CA LYS A 596 -11.86 26.01 -0.77
C LYS A 596 -12.24 24.79 -1.61
N ALA A 597 -12.15 23.60 -1.01
CA ALA A 597 -12.56 22.35 -1.65
C ALA A 597 -14.02 21.96 -1.37
N ASP A 598 -14.68 22.56 -0.36
CA ASP A 598 -16.08 22.35 0.01
C ASP A 598 -16.97 22.83 -1.14
N ALA A 599 -17.30 21.90 -2.04
CA ALA A 599 -17.84 22.17 -3.37
C ALA A 599 -19.36 22.02 -3.39
N ASP A 600 -19.92 21.18 -2.51
CA ASP A 600 -21.37 21.07 -2.29
C ASP A 600 -21.89 22.05 -1.20
N GLY A 601 -20.98 22.70 -0.46
CA GLY A 601 -21.33 23.65 0.59
C GLY A 601 -21.86 22.99 1.87
N ASN A 602 -21.64 21.68 2.06
CA ASN A 602 -22.14 20.95 3.22
C ASN A 602 -21.42 21.36 4.53
N GLY A 603 -20.23 21.95 4.43
CA GLY A 603 -19.44 22.40 5.57
C GLY A 603 -18.33 21.46 6.00
N VAL A 604 -18.03 20.41 5.24
CA VAL A 604 -17.01 19.38 5.49
C VAL A 604 -16.26 19.11 4.19
N VAL A 605 -14.95 19.30 4.20
CA VAL A 605 -14.07 18.93 3.07
C VAL A 605 -13.78 17.43 3.11
N SER A 606 -14.16 16.76 2.04
CA SER A 606 -13.93 15.33 1.81
C SER A 606 -12.59 15.03 1.11
N PHE A 607 -12.28 13.74 0.93
CA PHE A 607 -11.13 13.31 0.14
C PHE A 607 -11.35 13.56 -1.36
N GLN A 608 -12.54 13.28 -1.90
CA GLN A 608 -12.81 13.50 -3.33
C GLN A 608 -12.80 15.00 -3.67
N GLU A 609 -13.37 15.83 -2.80
CA GLU A 609 -13.37 17.28 -2.91
C GLU A 609 -11.96 17.87 -2.92
N VAL A 610 -11.14 17.55 -1.91
CA VAL A 610 -9.77 18.07 -1.85
C VAL A 610 -8.93 17.53 -3.01
N SER A 611 -9.17 16.29 -3.45
CA SER A 611 -8.52 15.71 -4.62
C SER A 611 -8.84 16.51 -5.89
N ALA A 612 -10.12 16.77 -6.17
CA ALA A 612 -10.54 17.55 -7.33
C ALA A 612 -10.01 18.98 -7.28
N TYR A 613 -10.08 19.63 -6.11
CA TYR A 613 -9.57 20.98 -5.90
C TYR A 613 -8.06 21.08 -6.17
N VAL A 614 -7.27 20.15 -5.62
CA VAL A 614 -5.81 20.14 -5.74
C VAL A 614 -5.37 19.82 -7.17
N VAL A 615 -5.96 18.81 -7.82
CA VAL A 615 -5.66 18.46 -9.22
C VAL A 615 -5.86 19.67 -10.14
N ASN A 616 -7.01 20.35 -10.02
CA ASN A 616 -7.34 21.50 -10.84
C ASN A 616 -6.41 22.70 -10.54
N SER A 617 -6.27 23.06 -9.27
CA SER A 617 -5.55 24.28 -8.87
C SER A 617 -4.03 24.19 -9.13
N VAL A 618 -3.41 23.05 -8.84
CA VAL A 618 -1.98 22.82 -9.13
C VAL A 618 -1.73 22.81 -10.64
N SER A 619 -2.56 22.10 -11.41
CA SER A 619 -2.40 22.01 -12.87
C SER A 619 -2.60 23.37 -13.54
N GLU A 620 -3.54 24.19 -13.07
CA GLU A 620 -3.72 25.55 -13.58
C GLU A 620 -2.53 26.45 -13.22
N TRP A 621 -2.09 26.42 -11.96
CA TRP A 621 -0.91 27.16 -11.52
C TRP A 621 0.33 26.80 -12.34
N ALA A 622 0.60 25.50 -12.55
CA ALA A 622 1.73 25.01 -13.31
C ALA A 622 1.69 25.51 -14.76
N ARG A 623 0.54 25.42 -15.43
CA ARG A 623 0.33 25.97 -16.78
C ARG A 623 0.61 27.48 -16.83
N ARG A 624 0.15 28.25 -15.85
CA ARG A 624 0.41 29.70 -15.74
C ARG A 624 1.92 30.00 -15.57
N GLN A 625 2.67 29.13 -14.89
CA GLN A 625 4.14 29.22 -14.77
C GLN A 625 4.90 28.61 -15.96
N ARG A 626 4.21 28.06 -16.97
CA ARG A 626 4.79 27.28 -18.09
C ARG A 626 5.54 26.00 -17.64
N LEU A 627 5.13 25.44 -16.50
CA LEU A 627 5.64 24.19 -15.92
C LEU A 627 4.68 23.02 -16.21
N LYS A 628 5.15 21.78 -16.01
CA LYS A 628 4.32 20.57 -16.06
C LYS A 628 4.27 19.91 -14.69
N GLN A 629 3.14 20.05 -14.01
CA GLN A 629 2.84 19.37 -12.77
C GLN A 629 1.35 19.06 -12.72
N THR A 630 1.01 17.78 -12.72
CA THR A 630 -0.36 17.27 -12.68
C THR A 630 -0.48 16.29 -11.52
N PRO A 631 -1.14 16.65 -10.40
CA PRO A 631 -1.31 15.74 -9.27
C PRO A 631 -2.05 14.45 -9.69
N LEU A 632 -1.66 13.33 -9.08
CA LEU A 632 -2.23 12.02 -9.36
C LEU A 632 -2.99 11.50 -8.14
N THR A 633 -4.25 11.12 -8.33
CA THR A 633 -5.15 10.62 -7.28
C THR A 633 -5.43 9.13 -7.49
N HIS A 634 -5.40 8.34 -6.41
CA HIS A 634 -5.77 6.93 -6.43
C HIS A 634 -6.77 6.61 -5.31
N THR A 635 -7.94 6.09 -5.67
CA THR A 635 -9.08 5.87 -4.76
C THR A 635 -9.24 4.44 -4.25
N GLY A 636 -8.52 3.47 -4.81
CA GLY A 636 -8.53 2.07 -4.36
C GLY A 636 -9.95 1.48 -4.29
N ASN A 637 -10.28 0.84 -3.16
CA ASN A 637 -11.57 0.17 -2.90
C ASN A 637 -12.51 0.97 -1.96
N ALA A 638 -12.29 2.28 -1.79
CA ALA A 638 -13.06 3.09 -0.85
C ALA A 638 -14.56 3.13 -1.24
N ARG A 639 -15.44 2.66 -0.35
CA ARG A 639 -16.90 2.60 -0.58
C ARG A 639 -17.66 3.88 -0.25
N PHE A 640 -17.06 4.74 0.57
CA PHE A 640 -17.60 6.02 1.00
C PHE A 640 -16.46 7.04 1.01
N ASP A 641 -16.79 8.30 0.77
CA ASP A 641 -15.81 9.38 0.84
C ASP A 641 -15.33 9.60 2.29
N ILE A 642 -14.08 10.02 2.44
CA ILE A 642 -13.44 10.18 3.75
C ILE A 642 -13.51 11.66 4.13
N PRO A 643 -14.26 12.07 5.17
CA PRO A 643 -14.25 13.44 5.65
C PRO A 643 -12.91 13.76 6.32
N LEU A 644 -12.25 14.84 5.86
CA LEU A 644 -10.91 15.21 6.31
C LEU A 644 -10.89 16.43 7.23
N SER A 645 -11.76 17.42 7.00
CA SER A 645 -11.73 18.70 7.71
C SER A 645 -13.11 19.35 7.76
N ALA A 646 -13.50 19.94 8.89
CA ALA A 646 -14.70 20.75 9.01
C ALA A 646 -14.44 22.23 8.66
N VAL A 647 -15.39 22.85 7.97
CA VAL A 647 -15.39 24.25 7.52
C VAL A 647 -16.51 25.03 8.22
N ARG A 648 -17.76 24.54 8.10
CA ARG A 648 -18.94 25.18 8.68
C ARG A 648 -18.88 25.27 10.20
N ALA A 649 -18.24 24.30 10.87
CA ALA A 649 -17.99 24.38 12.33
C ALA A 649 -17.08 25.57 12.70
N VAL A 650 -16.05 25.85 11.91
CA VAL A 650 -15.17 27.01 12.10
C VAL A 650 -15.91 28.31 11.82
N GLU A 651 -16.68 28.36 10.73
CA GLU A 651 -17.42 29.55 10.32
C GLU A 651 -18.54 29.90 11.32
N LEU A 652 -19.33 28.90 11.75
CA LEU A 652 -20.36 29.06 12.78
C LEU A 652 -19.75 29.57 14.09
N GLU A 653 -18.62 29.02 14.53
CA GLU A 653 -17.96 29.48 15.75
C GLU A 653 -17.41 30.91 15.62
N GLN A 654 -16.85 31.30 14.48
CA GLN A 654 -16.42 32.69 14.24
C GLN A 654 -17.61 33.66 14.20
N LYS A 655 -18.71 33.28 13.54
CA LYS A 655 -19.96 34.04 13.53
C LYS A 655 -20.53 34.13 14.96
N ARG A 656 -20.56 33.03 15.71
CA ARG A 656 -21.01 32.96 17.12
C ARG A 656 -20.22 33.88 18.06
N GLN A 657 -18.89 33.92 17.96
CA GLN A 657 -18.06 34.82 18.78
C GLN A 657 -18.38 36.31 18.49
N LYS A 658 -18.59 36.67 17.22
CA LYS A 658 -19.07 38.01 16.85
C LYS A 658 -20.49 38.30 17.35
N LEU A 659 -21.40 37.31 17.29
CA LEU A 659 -22.74 37.43 17.84
C LEU A 659 -22.72 37.60 19.36
N LEU A 660 -21.89 36.86 20.09
CA LEU A 660 -21.75 37.00 21.55
C LEU A 660 -21.35 38.43 21.94
N ALA A 661 -20.36 39.03 21.27
CA ALA A 661 -20.01 40.43 21.50
C ALA A 661 -21.17 41.41 21.22
N LEU A 662 -21.92 41.20 20.14
CA LEU A 662 -23.11 42.01 19.82
C LEU A 662 -24.27 41.76 20.81
N PHE A 663 -24.35 40.57 21.40
CA PHE A 663 -25.37 40.21 22.40
C PHE A 663 -25.05 40.83 23.76
N ASP A 664 -23.80 40.80 24.19
CA ASP A 664 -23.33 41.46 25.42
C ASP A 664 -23.55 42.99 25.35
N ASP A 665 -23.40 43.60 24.15
CA ASP A 665 -23.75 44.99 23.86
C ASP A 665 -25.28 45.26 23.78
N ASN A 666 -26.16 44.25 23.95
CA ASN A 666 -27.61 44.29 23.72
C ASN A 666 -28.05 44.71 22.30
N ARG A 667 -27.21 44.49 21.28
CA ARG A 667 -27.47 44.89 19.88
C ARG A 667 -28.15 43.80 19.05
N ILE A 668 -28.16 42.55 19.55
CA ILE A 668 -28.90 41.41 18.99
C ILE A 668 -29.56 40.61 20.14
N GLN A 669 -30.19 39.47 19.84
CA GLN A 669 -30.84 38.62 20.85
C GLN A 669 -30.17 37.25 20.97
N ARG A 670 -30.47 36.51 22.05
CA ARG A 670 -29.95 35.14 22.26
C ARG A 670 -30.37 34.17 21.15
N TYR A 671 -31.62 34.32 20.69
CA TYR A 671 -32.17 33.57 19.55
C TYR A 671 -31.35 33.72 18.26
N SER A 672 -30.57 34.81 18.10
CA SER A 672 -29.66 34.99 16.96
C SER A 672 -28.59 33.90 16.87
N ILE A 673 -28.15 33.35 18.00
CA ILE A 673 -27.15 32.27 18.04
C ILE A 673 -27.82 30.93 17.65
N GLU A 674 -29.01 30.66 18.18
CA GLU A 674 -29.81 29.46 17.86
C GLU A 674 -30.25 29.44 16.39
N LEU A 675 -30.60 30.61 15.83
CA LEU A 675 -30.95 30.80 14.43
C LEU A 675 -29.75 30.57 13.49
N LEU A 676 -28.55 30.97 13.90
CA LEU A 676 -27.31 30.74 13.15
C LEU A 676 -26.94 29.25 13.09
N GLU A 677 -27.18 28.50 14.18
CA GLU A 677 -26.85 27.07 14.27
C GLU A 677 -27.87 26.15 13.57
N ARG A 678 -29.00 26.68 13.07
CA ARG A 678 -30.03 25.90 12.37
C ARG A 678 -29.68 25.56 10.91
N GLU A 679 -30.16 24.39 10.49
CA GLU A 679 -30.11 23.92 9.09
C GLU A 679 -30.97 24.82 8.17
N PRO A 680 -30.44 25.32 7.02
CA PRO A 680 -31.21 26.12 6.05
C PRO A 680 -32.52 25.47 5.60
N LYS A 681 -32.54 24.15 5.44
CA LYS A 681 -33.69 23.35 5.02
C LYS A 681 -34.74 23.15 6.12
N ALA A 682 -34.45 23.54 7.37
CA ALA A 682 -35.33 23.43 8.53
C ALA A 682 -35.89 24.78 9.01
N MET A 683 -35.53 25.88 8.34
CA MET A 683 -36.00 27.23 8.65
C MET A 683 -37.17 27.64 7.76
N SER A 684 -38.16 28.32 8.34
CA SER A 684 -39.20 29.03 7.60
C SER A 684 -38.65 30.26 6.86
N ASP A 685 -39.37 30.74 5.84
CA ASP A 685 -38.98 31.93 5.05
C ASP A 685 -38.67 33.17 5.93
N LYS A 686 -39.37 33.30 7.07
CA LYS A 686 -39.16 34.40 8.04
C LYS A 686 -37.83 34.25 8.78
N GLU A 687 -37.47 33.02 9.14
CA GLU A 687 -36.22 32.67 9.80
C GLU A 687 -35.04 32.78 8.83
N GLN A 688 -35.22 32.36 7.56
CA GLN A 688 -34.24 32.59 6.50
C GLN A 688 -34.00 34.08 6.24
N LEU A 689 -35.05 34.91 6.23
CA LEU A 689 -34.92 36.37 6.12
C LEU A 689 -34.19 36.97 7.33
N ALA A 690 -34.53 36.55 8.54
CA ALA A 690 -33.87 37.01 9.76
C ALA A 690 -32.39 36.60 9.79
N LEU A 691 -32.05 35.37 9.39
CA LEU A 691 -30.67 34.90 9.26
C LEU A 691 -29.93 35.70 8.18
N THR A 692 -30.54 35.95 7.03
CA THR A 692 -29.94 36.75 5.94
C THR A 692 -29.50 38.13 6.44
N VAL A 693 -30.37 38.83 7.19
CA VAL A 693 -30.04 40.15 7.74
C VAL A 693 -29.03 40.04 8.89
N LEU A 694 -29.07 38.98 9.69
CA LEU A 694 -28.06 38.71 10.72
C LEU A 694 -26.66 38.51 10.11
N GLU A 695 -26.56 37.82 8.98
CA GLU A 695 -25.30 37.67 8.24
C GLU A 695 -24.80 38.99 7.68
N GLN A 696 -25.67 39.84 7.12
CA GLN A 696 -25.30 41.18 6.67
C GLN A 696 -24.76 42.04 7.84
N VAL A 697 -25.35 41.93 9.03
CA VAL A 697 -24.83 42.58 10.25
C VAL A 697 -23.43 42.04 10.61
N LEU A 698 -23.19 40.73 10.52
CA LEU A 698 -21.89 40.11 10.77
C LEU A 698 -20.80 40.46 9.74
N ARG A 699 -21.20 40.88 8.53
CA ARG A 699 -20.34 41.43 7.47
C ARG A 699 -20.15 42.95 7.57
N GLY A 700 -20.94 43.65 8.40
CA GLY A 700 -20.97 45.12 8.47
C GLY A 700 -21.73 45.80 7.33
N GLU A 701 -22.48 45.03 6.54
CA GLU A 701 -23.31 45.49 5.42
C GLU A 701 -24.66 46.03 5.89
N SER A 702 -25.09 45.65 7.10
CA SER A 702 -26.34 46.08 7.71
C SER A 702 -26.15 46.42 9.20
N ARG A 703 -27.14 47.09 9.77
CA ARG A 703 -27.13 47.60 11.15
C ARG A 703 -27.93 46.66 12.08
N PRO A 704 -27.46 46.34 13.31
CA PRO A 704 -28.13 45.37 14.18
C PRO A 704 -29.59 45.71 14.50
N GLU A 705 -29.94 47.00 14.48
CA GLU A 705 -31.30 47.49 14.75
C GLU A 705 -32.30 46.98 13.71
N LEU A 706 -31.89 46.82 12.44
CA LEU A 706 -32.74 46.25 11.39
C LEU A 706 -33.04 44.76 11.63
N TYR A 707 -32.09 44.02 12.18
CA TYR A 707 -32.31 42.64 12.58
C TYR A 707 -33.30 42.55 13.76
N LEU A 708 -33.16 43.42 14.77
CA LEU A 708 -34.10 43.49 15.89
C LEU A 708 -35.53 43.84 15.44
N GLU A 709 -35.69 44.80 14.52
CA GLU A 709 -36.97 45.14 13.90
C GLU A 709 -37.63 43.92 13.22
N ILE A 710 -36.86 43.09 12.52
CA ILE A 710 -37.34 41.87 11.84
C ILE A 710 -37.77 40.80 12.85
N VAL A 711 -36.95 40.52 13.87
CA VAL A 711 -37.28 39.52 14.91
C VAL A 711 -38.55 39.90 15.67
N GLN A 712 -38.70 41.18 16.02
CA GLN A 712 -39.92 41.70 16.66
C GLN A 712 -41.14 41.61 15.73
N LYS A 713 -41.01 42.07 14.47
CA LYS A 713 -42.12 42.10 13.50
C LYS A 713 -42.69 40.72 13.18
N PHE A 714 -41.85 39.69 13.18
CA PHE A 714 -42.25 38.32 12.85
C PHE A 714 -42.52 37.44 14.07
N SER A 715 -42.35 37.96 15.28
CA SER A 715 -42.53 37.22 16.55
C SER A 715 -41.72 35.92 16.60
N LEU A 716 -40.47 35.93 16.15
CA LEU A 716 -39.58 34.74 16.13
C LEU A 716 -39.12 34.28 17.52
N MET A 717 -39.81 34.68 18.59
CA MET A 717 -39.51 34.42 20.00
C MET A 717 -40.55 33.49 20.67
N THR A 718 -41.51 32.96 19.90
CA THR A 718 -42.54 31.98 20.34
C THR A 718 -42.40 30.68 19.58
#